data_AF-A0A1H3E9T6-F1
#
_entry.id   AF-A0A1H3E9T6-F1
#
_cell.length_a   1.000
_cell.length_b   1.000
_cell.length_c   1.000
_cell.angle_alpha   90.00
_cell.angle_beta   90.00
_cell.angle_gamma   90.00
#
_symmetry.space_group_name_H-M   'P 1'
#
loop_
_entity.id
_entity.type
_entity.pdbx_description
1 polymer ?
#
loop_
_entity_poly.entity_id
_entity_poly.type
_entity_poly.pdbx_seq_one_letter_code
_entity_poly.pdbx_strand_id
1 'polypeptide(L)'
;MATQSHFFIESGGFPSQNAPQSFGPKSPDEFRLTSSFTLSENTTKKAFAICKGLVLIQPQTGSSTKVNVILRPYRQPFPGLNVKYFVYRGLQRSDFFTVESDPKIIEPNSTTSDFINKINTDFHAFHDDRKDKEGNLIRPIPDFTAKYIGYDPLLIDETILLSSFFFKESEFVEATVGGVGVFEEKDDFELPLIAMGKSLGSFASGDCGIDVVLDYGDYKQDFDNSEFVFDLGYARATEATITIVTTDVHEQKRQREQSTQFIDIAAFYGLYVNDGKVKVSDAAATKTDKKGSEIYTDVINNFATKNNWYIYLQGDRTRSYDFYGNYKIVEGTGTTNLKTGLLVDTVTEATYGTNGWPILINTQTQSTPIANNNLYLQLVTDNNNNTALYGQIANIANAQKDNFFNADGLRQAADAEGNYSRLTTTVQLTTPATADGKNIANLSLLLYQGVSDEYEANTLLDENGIPIIQKGQANFFDDVFSLINAQPLLKVNGGSDFSKMTDGKLNLINQYYDKKQQGLSVVQTLTVNDVIETGIEETSTVARVTYLTEASDVMNNAVSATGSTTPDTKTSPSASGAVTKSKTYDLPEPYYYGLKLFTDSIQTITGLELKTLDGSTPNKIILGITKAENNSIKALITEGFKNPRLFLIDLFEDGNELLSPENIAYQKYRLGIVAENTDGNLELATPTLDVMVYSLDRKYHFSKGYSEYMPDLDFSTNYFNINTVL
;
A
#
# COMPACT_ATOMS: atom_id res chain seq x y z
N MET A 1 -18.95 2.72 6.65
CA MET A 1 -19.09 1.24 6.57
C MET A 1 -18.88 0.67 7.97
N ALA A 2 -19.61 -0.37 8.41
CA ALA A 2 -19.37 -0.97 9.72
C ALA A 2 -18.07 -1.80 9.73
N THR A 3 -17.17 -1.52 10.68
CA THR A 3 -15.90 -2.23 10.90
C THR A 3 -16.17 -3.62 11.47
N GLN A 4 -16.03 -4.64 10.62
CA GLN A 4 -16.42 -6.01 10.99
C GLN A 4 -15.61 -7.07 10.24
N SER A 5 -15.27 -8.15 10.95
CA SER A 5 -14.66 -9.36 10.40
C SER A 5 -15.29 -10.63 10.98
N HIS A 6 -14.80 -11.80 10.53
CA HIS A 6 -15.10 -13.11 11.10
C HIS A 6 -13.81 -13.79 11.57
N PHE A 7 -13.90 -14.57 12.65
CA PHE A 7 -12.81 -15.40 13.12
C PHE A 7 -12.58 -16.56 12.15
N PHE A 8 -11.32 -16.83 11.80
CA PHE A 8 -10.98 -17.72 10.68
C PHE A 8 -11.23 -19.21 10.93
N ILE A 9 -11.43 -19.61 12.19
CA ILE A 9 -11.63 -20.99 12.62
C ILE A 9 -12.82 -21.07 13.57
N GLU A 10 -13.47 -22.24 13.67
CA GLU A 10 -14.58 -22.43 14.60
C GLU A 10 -14.20 -22.06 16.04
N SER A 11 -15.17 -21.50 16.77
CA SER A 11 -15.03 -21.09 18.17
C SER A 11 -14.68 -22.28 19.05
N GLY A 12 -13.67 -22.13 19.90
CA GLY A 12 -13.07 -23.21 20.69
C GLY A 12 -12.24 -24.20 19.87
N GLY A 13 -12.12 -24.00 18.55
CA GLY A 13 -11.32 -24.82 17.65
C GLY A 13 -9.86 -24.43 17.54
N PHE A 14 -9.52 -23.17 17.81
CA PHE A 14 -8.13 -22.68 17.83
C PHE A 14 -7.42 -23.18 19.09
N PRO A 15 -6.37 -24.02 18.98
CA PRO A 15 -5.64 -24.53 20.13
C PRO A 15 -4.77 -23.43 20.74
N SER A 16 -4.29 -23.64 21.98
CA SER A 16 -3.28 -22.76 22.56
C SER A 16 -2.01 -22.80 21.69
N GLN A 17 -1.63 -21.66 21.14
CA GLN A 17 -0.45 -21.50 20.31
C GLN A 17 0.81 -21.47 21.18
N ASN A 18 1.84 -22.20 20.78
CA ASN A 18 3.15 -22.13 21.43
C ASN A 18 3.96 -20.94 20.88
N ALA A 19 4.88 -20.38 21.68
CA ALA A 19 5.74 -19.28 21.23
C ALA A 19 6.53 -19.60 19.94
N PRO A 20 7.06 -20.81 19.73
CA PRO A 20 7.70 -21.16 18.46
C PRO A 20 6.74 -21.29 17.28
N GLN A 21 5.45 -20.97 17.41
CA GLN A 21 4.46 -20.97 16.33
C GLN A 21 3.92 -19.57 16.03
N SER A 22 4.30 -18.55 16.82
CA SER A 22 3.81 -17.19 16.63
C SER A 22 4.40 -16.50 15.41
N PHE A 23 3.66 -15.51 14.92
CA PHE A 23 4.15 -14.45 14.04
C PHE A 23 5.28 -13.65 14.70
N GLY A 24 6.22 -13.15 13.89
CA GLY A 24 7.25 -12.22 14.33
C GLY A 24 8.68 -12.76 14.26
N PRO A 25 9.66 -12.02 14.83
CA PRO A 25 11.06 -12.40 14.82
C PRO A 25 11.32 -13.73 15.55
N LYS A 26 11.90 -14.72 14.87
CA LYS A 26 12.46 -15.93 15.50
C LYS A 26 13.91 -15.67 15.95
N SER A 27 14.65 -14.92 15.14
CA SER A 27 16.04 -14.54 15.37
C SER A 27 16.36 -13.23 14.62
N PRO A 28 17.58 -12.69 14.70
CA PRO A 28 18.00 -11.57 13.86
C PRO A 28 17.99 -11.82 12.34
N ASP A 29 17.95 -13.10 11.95
CA ASP A 29 18.09 -13.56 10.57
C ASP A 29 16.85 -14.32 10.07
N GLU A 30 15.85 -14.55 10.91
CA GLU A 30 14.61 -15.23 10.54
C GLU A 30 13.37 -14.57 11.15
N PHE A 31 12.38 -14.27 10.31
CA PHE A 31 11.08 -13.74 10.71
C PHE A 31 9.96 -14.65 10.22
N ARG A 32 9.04 -15.03 11.11
CA ARG A 32 7.88 -15.81 10.72
C ARG A 32 6.72 -14.91 10.30
N LEU A 33 6.18 -15.19 9.12
CA LEU A 33 5.02 -14.52 8.54
C LEU A 33 3.71 -15.25 8.85
N THR A 34 3.77 -16.58 9.02
CA THR A 34 2.62 -17.40 9.37
C THR A 34 2.35 -17.41 10.88
N SER A 35 1.11 -17.15 11.29
CA SER A 35 0.66 -17.51 12.64
C SER A 35 0.25 -18.99 12.63
N SER A 36 1.17 -19.87 13.00
CA SER A 36 1.00 -21.32 12.95
C SER A 36 0.27 -21.86 14.19
N PHE A 37 -0.34 -23.03 14.05
CA PHE A 37 -0.93 -23.81 15.14
C PHE A 37 -1.00 -25.28 14.75
N THR A 38 -1.11 -26.18 15.74
CA THR A 38 -1.16 -27.63 15.50
C THR A 38 -2.45 -28.20 16.04
N LEU A 39 -3.22 -28.88 15.18
CA LEU A 39 -4.38 -29.64 15.60
C LEU A 39 -3.98 -31.07 15.98
N SER A 40 -4.56 -31.58 17.07
CA SER A 40 -4.35 -32.96 17.52
C SER A 40 -4.69 -33.98 16.42
N GLU A 41 -4.10 -35.17 16.50
CA GLU A 41 -4.41 -36.25 15.57
C GLU A 41 -5.91 -36.53 15.48
N ASN A 42 -6.38 -36.86 14.27
CA ASN A 42 -7.79 -37.13 13.96
C ASN A 42 -8.77 -36.00 14.33
N THR A 43 -8.26 -34.77 14.51
CA THR A 43 -9.07 -33.58 14.77
C THR A 43 -9.07 -32.69 13.54
N THR A 44 -10.26 -32.27 13.12
CA THR A 44 -10.46 -31.26 12.09
C THR A 44 -11.27 -30.11 12.65
N LYS A 45 -11.07 -28.91 12.11
CA LYS A 45 -11.74 -27.70 12.58
C LYS A 45 -12.21 -26.85 11.41
N LYS A 46 -13.47 -26.44 11.41
CA LYS A 46 -14.02 -25.66 10.28
C LYS A 46 -13.27 -24.33 10.14
N ALA A 47 -12.87 -24.02 8.91
CA ALA A 47 -12.31 -22.73 8.51
C ALA A 47 -13.43 -21.84 7.96
N PHE A 48 -13.40 -20.55 8.28
CA PHE A 48 -14.39 -19.57 7.86
C PHE A 48 -13.74 -18.38 7.15
N ALA A 49 -14.41 -17.87 6.12
CA ALA A 49 -13.99 -16.67 5.40
C ALA A 49 -13.99 -15.44 6.34
N ILE A 50 -12.82 -14.82 6.55
CA ILE A 50 -12.66 -13.64 7.44
C ILE A 50 -13.47 -12.44 6.93
N CYS A 51 -13.55 -12.29 5.61
CA CYS A 51 -14.32 -11.25 4.93
C CYS A 51 -14.93 -11.81 3.63
N LYS A 52 -15.68 -10.96 2.91
CA LYS A 52 -16.15 -11.31 1.56
C LYS A 52 -14.97 -11.24 0.60
N GLY A 53 -14.71 -12.29 -0.18
CA GLY A 53 -13.52 -12.34 -1.04
C GLY A 53 -13.57 -13.42 -2.12
N LEU A 54 -12.64 -13.34 -3.06
CA LEU A 54 -12.38 -14.35 -4.09
C LEU A 54 -11.46 -15.42 -3.52
N VAL A 55 -11.71 -16.68 -3.86
CA VAL A 55 -11.00 -17.83 -3.30
C VAL A 55 -10.18 -18.54 -4.39
N LEU A 56 -8.90 -18.75 -4.10
CA LEU A 56 -7.97 -19.55 -4.88
C LEU A 56 -7.47 -20.71 -4.01
N ILE A 57 -7.41 -21.92 -4.56
CA ILE A 57 -6.92 -23.11 -3.85
C ILE A 57 -5.65 -23.62 -4.50
N GLN A 58 -4.61 -23.83 -3.69
CA GLN A 58 -3.31 -24.35 -4.12
C GLN A 58 -2.93 -25.60 -3.33
N PRO A 59 -2.18 -26.55 -3.92
CA PRO A 59 -1.61 -27.67 -3.16
C PRO A 59 -0.71 -27.15 -2.03
N GLN A 60 -0.59 -27.92 -0.95
CA GLN A 60 0.42 -27.65 0.07
C GLN A 60 1.68 -28.48 -0.22
N THR A 61 2.83 -27.83 -0.37
CA THR A 61 4.12 -28.50 -0.59
C THR A 61 4.40 -29.48 0.55
N GLY A 62 4.80 -30.71 0.20
CA GLY A 62 5.08 -31.76 1.18
C GLY A 62 3.85 -32.51 1.70
N SER A 63 2.63 -32.21 1.22
CA SER A 63 1.41 -32.94 1.62
C SER A 63 0.48 -33.22 0.45
N SER A 64 0.06 -34.48 0.28
CA SER A 64 -0.95 -34.88 -0.72
C SER A 64 -2.39 -34.79 -0.21
N THR A 65 -2.57 -34.54 1.09
CA THR A 65 -3.86 -34.50 1.78
C THR A 65 -4.26 -33.10 2.22
N LYS A 66 -3.38 -32.10 2.02
CA LYS A 66 -3.61 -30.72 2.42
C LYS A 66 -3.55 -29.76 1.23
N VAL A 67 -4.32 -28.69 1.34
CA VAL A 67 -4.32 -27.54 0.43
C VAL A 67 -4.19 -26.26 1.22
N ASN A 68 -3.71 -25.21 0.57
CA ASN A 68 -3.76 -23.85 1.08
C ASN A 68 -4.87 -23.09 0.35
N VAL A 69 -5.61 -22.26 1.09
CA VAL A 69 -6.69 -21.44 0.55
C VAL A 69 -6.28 -19.98 0.65
N ILE A 70 -6.24 -19.29 -0.48
CA ILE A 70 -5.89 -17.88 -0.60
C ILE A 70 -7.18 -17.11 -0.83
N LEU A 71 -7.53 -16.22 0.10
CA LEU A 71 -8.70 -15.36 0.02
C LEU A 71 -8.25 -13.92 -0.25
N ARG A 72 -8.59 -13.40 -1.44
CA ARG A 72 -8.40 -11.97 -1.77
C ARG A 72 -9.66 -11.20 -1.37
N PRO A 73 -9.59 -10.22 -0.46
CA PRO A 73 -10.76 -9.43 -0.06
C PRO A 73 -11.40 -8.72 -1.26
N TYR A 74 -12.72 -8.90 -1.42
CA TYR A 74 -13.54 -8.08 -2.32
C TYR A 74 -14.00 -6.80 -1.60
N ARG A 75 -14.11 -6.88 -0.27
CA ARG A 75 -14.41 -5.75 0.60
C ARG A 75 -13.45 -5.76 1.78
N GLN A 76 -12.73 -4.66 1.95
CA GLN A 76 -11.78 -4.52 3.06
C GLN A 76 -12.51 -4.59 4.42
N PRO A 77 -12.00 -5.39 5.37
CA PRO A 77 -12.68 -5.65 6.65
C PRO A 77 -12.42 -4.58 7.71
N PHE A 78 -11.40 -3.73 7.52
CA PHE A 78 -11.03 -2.65 8.42
C PHE A 78 -10.68 -1.38 7.62
N PRO A 79 -11.31 -0.21 7.89
CA PRO A 79 -10.96 1.03 7.20
C PRO A 79 -9.52 1.47 7.51
N GLY A 80 -8.77 1.93 6.50
CA GLY A 80 -7.39 2.41 6.68
C GLY A 80 -6.32 1.31 6.71
N LEU A 81 -6.72 0.02 6.79
CA LEU A 81 -5.84 -1.15 6.64
C LEU A 81 -6.30 -2.01 5.47
N ASN A 82 -5.61 -1.91 4.33
CA ASN A 82 -5.92 -2.74 3.18
C ASN A 82 -5.19 -4.08 3.30
N VAL A 83 -5.94 -5.17 3.19
CA VAL A 83 -5.43 -6.54 3.15
C VAL A 83 -5.48 -7.05 1.73
N LYS A 84 -4.36 -7.58 1.23
CA LYS A 84 -4.22 -8.15 -0.11
C LYS A 84 -4.70 -9.59 -0.12
N TYR A 85 -4.22 -10.39 0.83
CA TYR A 85 -4.56 -11.81 0.94
C TYR A 85 -4.69 -12.24 2.41
N PHE A 86 -5.66 -13.11 2.67
CA PHE A 86 -5.64 -14.03 3.81
C PHE A 86 -5.25 -15.42 3.29
N VAL A 87 -4.15 -15.98 3.79
CA VAL A 87 -3.68 -17.31 3.36
C VAL A 87 -3.91 -18.32 4.47
N TYR A 88 -4.86 -19.22 4.27
CA TYR A 88 -5.18 -20.31 5.18
C TYR A 88 -4.32 -21.52 4.82
N ARG A 89 -3.45 -21.95 5.72
CA ARG A 89 -2.50 -23.04 5.47
C ARG A 89 -2.99 -24.34 6.10
N GLY A 90 -2.96 -25.43 5.33
CA GLY A 90 -3.19 -26.79 5.83
C GLY A 90 -4.65 -27.24 5.94
N LEU A 91 -5.52 -26.85 4.99
CA LEU A 91 -6.90 -27.34 4.92
C LEU A 91 -6.96 -28.74 4.30
N GLN A 92 -7.96 -29.53 4.68
CA GLN A 92 -8.17 -30.89 4.21
C GLN A 92 -8.57 -30.91 2.73
N ARG A 93 -7.73 -31.53 1.89
CA ARG A 93 -7.97 -31.61 0.43
C ARG A 93 -9.31 -32.26 0.09
N SER A 94 -9.69 -33.32 0.82
CA SER A 94 -10.92 -34.07 0.55
C SER A 94 -12.20 -33.28 0.82
N ASP A 95 -12.10 -32.11 1.45
CA ASP A 95 -13.25 -31.21 1.63
C ASP A 95 -13.59 -30.45 0.34
N PHE A 96 -12.76 -30.56 -0.72
CA PHE A 96 -12.91 -29.78 -1.94
C PHE A 96 -13.10 -30.62 -3.20
N PHE A 97 -12.26 -31.64 -3.41
CA PHE A 97 -12.24 -32.41 -4.65
C PHE A 97 -11.74 -33.85 -4.45
N THR A 98 -12.01 -34.70 -5.45
CA THR A 98 -11.62 -36.12 -5.48
C THR A 98 -10.11 -36.32 -5.58
N VAL A 99 -9.65 -37.56 -5.36
CA VAL A 99 -8.22 -37.91 -5.33
C VAL A 99 -7.65 -38.36 -6.68
N GLU A 100 -8.45 -38.32 -7.74
CA GLU A 100 -8.12 -38.80 -9.08
C GLU A 100 -7.08 -37.91 -9.79
N SER A 101 -6.58 -38.35 -10.95
CA SER A 101 -5.58 -37.61 -11.74
C SER A 101 -6.13 -36.30 -12.32
N ASP A 102 -7.43 -36.26 -12.60
CA ASP A 102 -8.19 -35.06 -12.93
C ASP A 102 -9.22 -34.83 -11.81
N PRO A 103 -8.86 -34.12 -10.73
CA PRO A 103 -9.69 -34.03 -9.55
C PRO A 103 -11.01 -33.32 -9.84
N LYS A 104 -12.13 -33.96 -9.52
CA LYS A 104 -13.48 -33.37 -9.65
C LYS A 104 -13.89 -32.70 -8.35
N ILE A 105 -14.57 -31.56 -8.44
CA ILE A 105 -15.19 -30.92 -7.27
C ILE A 105 -16.17 -31.92 -6.62
N ILE A 106 -16.18 -31.99 -5.30
CA ILE A 106 -17.10 -32.91 -4.61
C ILE A 106 -18.55 -32.40 -4.68
N GLU A 107 -19.48 -33.34 -4.75
CA GLU A 107 -20.91 -33.06 -4.77
C GLU A 107 -21.42 -32.52 -3.42
N PRO A 108 -22.35 -31.53 -3.44
CA PRO A 108 -22.95 -30.98 -2.22
C PRO A 108 -23.68 -32.05 -1.39
N ASN A 109 -23.50 -32.02 -0.07
CA ASN A 109 -24.29 -32.82 0.87
C ASN A 109 -24.51 -32.07 2.20
N SER A 110 -25.07 -32.73 3.21
CA SER A 110 -25.37 -32.09 4.51
C SER A 110 -24.13 -31.72 5.33
N THR A 111 -22.94 -32.19 4.92
CA THR A 111 -21.67 -32.00 5.65
C THR A 111 -20.65 -31.17 4.89
N THR A 112 -20.86 -30.90 3.60
CA THR A 112 -19.99 -30.05 2.78
C THR A 112 -19.98 -28.60 3.25
N SER A 113 -18.90 -27.89 2.95
CA SER A 113 -18.74 -26.49 3.30
C SER A 113 -19.72 -25.60 2.51
N ASP A 114 -20.01 -24.42 3.06
CA ASP A 114 -20.78 -23.39 2.35
C ASP A 114 -20.14 -23.05 1.00
N PHE A 115 -18.81 -23.05 0.92
CA PHE A 115 -18.05 -22.80 -0.30
C PHE A 115 -18.37 -23.85 -1.37
N ILE A 116 -18.26 -25.13 -1.06
CA ILE A 116 -18.58 -26.22 -2.00
C ILE A 116 -20.04 -26.18 -2.44
N ASN A 117 -20.96 -25.96 -1.52
CA ASN A 117 -22.38 -25.85 -1.84
C ASN A 117 -22.64 -24.68 -2.80
N LYS A 118 -21.98 -23.54 -2.58
CA LYS A 118 -22.11 -22.35 -3.41
C LYS A 118 -21.55 -22.57 -4.81
N ILE A 119 -20.32 -23.05 -4.95
CA ILE A 119 -19.67 -23.16 -6.27
C ILE A 119 -20.37 -24.18 -7.17
N ASN A 120 -20.88 -25.29 -6.61
CA ASN A 120 -21.70 -26.24 -7.37
C ASN A 120 -23.01 -25.59 -7.83
N THR A 121 -23.68 -24.85 -6.94
CA THR A 121 -24.90 -24.10 -7.30
C THR A 121 -24.64 -23.10 -8.43
N ASP A 122 -23.54 -22.34 -8.34
CA ASP A 122 -23.19 -21.34 -9.35
C ASP A 122 -22.82 -22.01 -10.69
N PHE A 123 -22.08 -23.11 -10.66
CA PHE A 123 -21.69 -23.87 -11.86
C PHE A 123 -22.92 -24.40 -12.61
N HIS A 124 -23.85 -25.05 -11.90
CA HIS A 124 -25.10 -25.53 -12.47
C HIS A 124 -25.98 -24.39 -12.99
N ALA A 125 -26.09 -23.29 -12.23
CA ALA A 125 -26.84 -22.11 -12.66
C ALA A 125 -26.30 -21.51 -13.97
N PHE A 126 -24.99 -21.60 -14.22
CA PHE A 126 -24.36 -21.11 -15.44
C PHE A 126 -24.52 -22.08 -16.63
N HIS A 127 -24.40 -23.40 -16.41
CA HIS A 127 -24.35 -24.38 -17.49
C HIS A 127 -25.68 -25.07 -17.83
N ASP A 128 -26.58 -25.28 -16.86
CA ASP A 128 -27.74 -26.16 -17.04
C ASP A 128 -28.70 -25.64 -18.14
N ASP A 129 -28.90 -24.32 -18.20
CA ASP A 129 -29.84 -23.66 -19.13
C ASP A 129 -29.15 -22.93 -20.31
N ARG A 130 -27.83 -23.07 -20.46
CA ARG A 130 -27.07 -22.38 -21.52
C ARG A 130 -27.49 -22.90 -22.89
N LYS A 131 -27.80 -21.98 -23.81
CA LYS A 131 -28.21 -22.27 -25.19
C LYS A 131 -27.22 -21.74 -26.23
N ASP A 132 -27.10 -22.42 -27.36
CA ASP A 132 -26.39 -21.93 -28.55
C ASP A 132 -27.15 -20.79 -29.25
N LYS A 133 -26.58 -20.25 -30.34
CA LYS A 133 -27.20 -19.14 -31.10
C LYS A 133 -28.53 -19.56 -31.75
N GLU A 134 -28.73 -20.86 -31.91
CA GLU A 134 -29.88 -21.51 -32.52
C GLU A 134 -30.96 -21.88 -31.47
N GLY A 135 -30.69 -21.67 -30.18
CA GLY A 135 -31.62 -21.89 -29.08
C GLY A 135 -31.63 -23.31 -28.50
N ASN A 136 -30.69 -24.18 -28.89
CA ASN A 136 -30.54 -25.53 -28.35
C ASN A 136 -29.69 -25.51 -27.08
N LEU A 137 -29.99 -26.39 -26.12
CA LEU A 137 -29.17 -26.53 -24.92
C LEU A 137 -27.76 -27.01 -25.29
N ILE A 138 -26.74 -26.35 -24.73
CA ILE A 138 -25.35 -26.76 -24.89
C ILE A 138 -25.10 -28.00 -24.02
N ARG A 139 -24.71 -29.11 -24.67
CA ARG A 139 -24.43 -30.41 -24.05
C ARG A 139 -23.24 -31.10 -24.74
N PRO A 140 -22.44 -31.91 -24.02
CA PRO A 140 -22.54 -32.18 -22.57
C PRO A 140 -22.12 -30.98 -21.72
N ILE A 141 -22.60 -30.92 -20.48
CA ILE A 141 -22.09 -29.97 -19.48
C ILE A 141 -20.64 -30.39 -19.19
N PRO A 142 -19.67 -29.43 -19.15
CA PRO A 142 -18.29 -29.76 -18.84
C PRO A 142 -18.16 -30.37 -17.44
N ASP A 143 -17.13 -31.19 -17.24
CA ASP A 143 -16.81 -31.72 -15.91
C ASP A 143 -16.36 -30.59 -14.99
N PHE A 144 -16.94 -30.51 -13.78
CA PHE A 144 -16.56 -29.50 -12.79
C PHE A 144 -15.29 -29.93 -12.04
N THR A 145 -14.12 -29.61 -12.59
CA THR A 145 -12.82 -30.04 -12.05
C THR A 145 -12.21 -29.02 -11.09
N ALA A 146 -11.17 -29.42 -10.36
CA ALA A 146 -10.50 -28.58 -9.37
C ALA A 146 -9.72 -27.41 -10.00
N LYS A 147 -9.46 -27.44 -11.32
CA LYS A 147 -8.85 -26.32 -12.04
C LYS A 147 -9.71 -25.06 -11.92
N TYR A 148 -11.04 -25.19 -11.87
CA TYR A 148 -12.00 -24.07 -11.75
C TYR A 148 -11.87 -23.27 -10.45
N ILE A 149 -11.17 -23.82 -9.45
CA ILE A 149 -10.85 -23.14 -8.17
C ILE A 149 -9.34 -22.87 -8.04
N GLY A 150 -8.61 -23.02 -9.14
CA GLY A 150 -7.18 -22.78 -9.30
C GLY A 150 -6.27 -23.92 -8.85
N TYR A 151 -6.81 -25.09 -8.52
CA TYR A 151 -5.98 -26.26 -8.24
C TYR A 151 -5.69 -27.01 -9.55
N ASP A 152 -4.47 -26.82 -10.06
CA ASP A 152 -3.97 -27.59 -11.20
C ASP A 152 -2.72 -28.40 -10.76
N PRO A 153 -2.83 -29.74 -10.66
CA PRO A 153 -1.70 -30.59 -10.28
C PRO A 153 -0.59 -30.63 -11.35
N LEU A 154 -0.86 -30.22 -12.58
CA LEU A 154 0.14 -30.15 -13.66
C LEU A 154 0.97 -28.86 -13.62
N LEU A 155 0.49 -27.85 -12.88
CA LEU A 155 1.18 -26.56 -12.75
C LEU A 155 2.31 -26.65 -11.72
N ILE A 156 3.50 -26.99 -12.19
CA ILE A 156 4.69 -27.17 -11.34
C ILE A 156 5.56 -25.92 -11.16
N ASP A 157 5.37 -24.89 -11.98
CA ASP A 157 6.15 -23.65 -11.89
C ASP A 157 5.72 -22.83 -10.67
N GLU A 158 6.59 -22.77 -9.67
CA GLU A 158 6.33 -22.06 -8.41
C GLU A 158 6.56 -20.55 -8.51
N THR A 159 7.16 -20.05 -9.59
CA THR A 159 7.47 -18.63 -9.79
C THR A 159 6.28 -17.80 -10.28
N ILE A 160 5.17 -18.47 -10.63
CA ILE A 160 3.96 -17.81 -11.10
C ILE A 160 3.36 -16.96 -9.98
N LEU A 161 3.16 -15.68 -10.25
CA LEU A 161 2.57 -14.74 -9.30
C LEU A 161 1.11 -15.06 -9.01
N LEU A 162 0.68 -14.90 -7.76
CA LEU A 162 -0.72 -15.01 -7.36
C LEU A 162 -1.62 -14.03 -8.14
N SER A 163 -1.11 -12.86 -8.50
CA SER A 163 -1.83 -11.88 -9.32
C SER A 163 -2.24 -12.45 -10.68
N SER A 164 -1.47 -13.37 -11.25
CA SER A 164 -1.81 -14.01 -12.54
C SER A 164 -3.10 -14.83 -12.47
N PHE A 165 -3.56 -15.22 -11.27
CA PHE A 165 -4.84 -15.91 -11.08
C PHE A 165 -5.98 -14.94 -10.77
N PHE A 166 -5.73 -13.90 -9.96
CA PHE A 166 -6.76 -12.97 -9.51
C PHE A 166 -7.09 -11.85 -10.50
N PHE A 167 -6.22 -11.58 -11.47
CA PHE A 167 -6.36 -10.52 -12.47
C PHE A 167 -6.26 -11.03 -13.91
N LYS A 168 -6.42 -12.34 -14.12
CA LYS A 168 -6.42 -12.91 -15.47
C LYS A 168 -7.57 -12.33 -16.30
N GLU A 169 -7.32 -12.18 -17.60
CA GLU A 169 -8.36 -11.97 -18.59
C GLU A 169 -8.66 -13.32 -19.25
N SER A 170 -9.94 -13.66 -19.45
CA SER A 170 -10.31 -14.82 -20.25
C SER A 170 -9.82 -14.65 -21.70
N GLU A 171 -8.92 -15.52 -22.14
CA GLU A 171 -8.46 -15.59 -23.53
C GLU A 171 -9.07 -16.80 -24.26
N PHE A 172 -9.53 -16.60 -25.50
CA PHE A 172 -9.86 -17.71 -26.40
C PHE A 172 -8.65 -18.02 -27.28
N VAL A 173 -8.19 -19.27 -27.25
CA VAL A 173 -7.12 -19.78 -28.11
C VAL A 173 -7.68 -20.74 -29.16
N GLU A 174 -7.12 -20.70 -30.37
CA GLU A 174 -7.41 -21.72 -31.37
C GLU A 174 -6.83 -23.07 -30.92
N ALA A 175 -7.70 -24.05 -30.78
CA ALA A 175 -7.39 -25.44 -30.49
C ALA A 175 -7.91 -26.35 -31.60
N THR A 176 -7.38 -27.56 -31.69
CA THR A 176 -7.86 -28.57 -32.63
C THR A 176 -8.32 -29.79 -31.86
N VAL A 177 -9.63 -29.95 -31.70
CA VAL A 177 -10.24 -31.12 -31.07
C VAL A 177 -10.80 -32.02 -32.17
N GLY A 178 -10.25 -33.23 -32.30
CA GLY A 178 -10.71 -34.21 -33.30
C GLY A 178 -10.50 -33.79 -34.77
N GLY A 179 -9.54 -32.91 -35.06
CA GLY A 179 -9.27 -32.41 -36.42
C GLY A 179 -10.14 -31.23 -36.86
N VAL A 180 -10.98 -30.69 -35.96
CA VAL A 180 -11.78 -29.49 -36.19
C VAL A 180 -11.19 -28.35 -35.39
N GLY A 181 -10.96 -27.20 -36.04
CA GLY A 181 -10.58 -25.97 -35.35
C GLY A 181 -11.71 -25.50 -34.45
N VAL A 182 -11.46 -25.46 -33.15
CA VAL A 182 -12.34 -24.92 -32.11
C VAL A 182 -11.61 -23.80 -31.39
N PHE A 183 -12.33 -22.79 -30.90
CA PHE A 183 -11.77 -21.85 -29.95
C PHE A 183 -11.97 -22.45 -28.55
N GLU A 184 -10.89 -22.87 -27.92
CA GLU A 184 -10.89 -23.23 -26.50
C GLU A 184 -10.62 -21.97 -25.68
N GLU A 185 -11.41 -21.76 -24.64
CA GLU A 185 -11.07 -20.74 -23.65
C GLU A 185 -9.86 -21.26 -22.87
N LYS A 186 -8.72 -20.58 -23.02
CA LYS A 186 -7.44 -20.92 -22.37
C LYS A 186 -7.58 -20.90 -20.84
N ASP A 187 -8.44 -20.03 -20.35
CA ASP A 187 -8.69 -19.75 -18.93
C ASP A 187 -10.20 -19.78 -18.63
N ASP A 188 -10.82 -20.95 -18.75
CA ASP A 188 -12.27 -21.18 -18.77
C ASP A 188 -13.05 -20.91 -17.46
N PHE A 189 -12.50 -20.14 -16.52
CA PHE A 189 -13.13 -19.94 -15.21
C PHE A 189 -12.76 -18.64 -14.50
N GLU A 190 -13.77 -18.02 -13.88
CA GLU A 190 -13.59 -16.98 -12.88
C GLU A 190 -13.46 -17.59 -11.48
N LEU A 191 -12.58 -17.04 -10.63
CA LEU A 191 -12.43 -17.54 -9.27
C LEU A 191 -13.71 -17.30 -8.45
N PRO A 192 -14.12 -18.26 -7.60
CA PRO A 192 -15.37 -18.16 -6.87
C PRO A 192 -15.34 -17.11 -5.76
N LEU A 193 -16.42 -16.34 -5.68
CA LEU A 193 -16.67 -15.35 -4.62
C LEU A 193 -17.39 -16.00 -3.42
N ILE A 194 -16.89 -15.77 -2.20
CA ILE A 194 -17.50 -16.24 -0.96
C ILE A 194 -17.87 -15.08 -0.03
N ALA A 195 -18.95 -15.23 0.73
CA ALA A 195 -19.38 -14.25 1.73
C ALA A 195 -18.65 -14.46 3.07
N MET A 196 -18.50 -13.38 3.84
CA MET A 196 -17.91 -13.41 5.18
C MET A 196 -18.63 -14.42 6.11
N GLY A 197 -17.85 -15.18 6.87
CA GLY A 197 -18.33 -16.15 7.84
C GLY A 197 -19.03 -17.37 7.25
N LYS A 198 -18.81 -17.63 5.96
CA LYS A 198 -19.18 -18.89 5.32
C LYS A 198 -18.03 -19.89 5.48
N SER A 199 -18.35 -21.17 5.69
CA SER A 199 -17.32 -22.19 5.83
C SER A 199 -16.62 -22.44 4.49
N LEU A 200 -15.29 -22.50 4.52
CA LEU A 200 -14.44 -22.76 3.36
C LEU A 200 -14.20 -24.25 3.19
N GLY A 201 -13.87 -24.91 4.31
CA GLY A 201 -13.53 -26.32 4.46
C GLY A 201 -13.08 -26.54 5.91
N SER A 202 -12.24 -27.52 6.17
CA SER A 202 -11.71 -27.79 7.51
C SER A 202 -10.19 -27.76 7.52
N PHE A 203 -9.59 -27.15 8.54
CA PHE A 203 -8.19 -27.37 8.88
C PHE A 203 -7.99 -28.85 9.23
N ALA A 204 -6.97 -29.46 8.62
CA ALA A 204 -6.61 -30.86 8.82
C ALA A 204 -5.76 -31.04 10.09
N SER A 205 -5.63 -32.28 10.57
CA SER A 205 -4.76 -32.59 11.71
C SER A 205 -3.29 -32.22 11.44
N GLY A 206 -2.54 -31.94 12.50
CA GLY A 206 -1.15 -31.48 12.43
C GLY A 206 -1.04 -29.98 12.15
N ASP A 207 0.05 -29.58 11.48
CA ASP A 207 0.40 -28.16 11.33
C ASP A 207 -0.50 -27.43 10.34
N CYS A 208 -0.97 -26.27 10.76
CA CYS A 208 -1.84 -25.34 10.07
C CYS A 208 -1.36 -23.90 10.34
N GLY A 209 -1.90 -22.93 9.61
CA GLY A 209 -1.55 -21.53 9.83
C GLY A 209 -2.45 -20.54 9.13
N ILE A 210 -2.24 -19.26 9.43
CA ILE A 210 -2.90 -18.13 8.78
C ILE A 210 -1.90 -17.00 8.57
N ASP A 211 -1.92 -16.41 7.39
CA ASP A 211 -1.15 -15.21 7.06
C ASP A 211 -2.10 -14.07 6.72
N VAL A 212 -1.71 -12.85 7.09
CA VAL A 212 -2.41 -11.61 6.72
C VAL A 212 -1.44 -10.73 5.96
N VAL A 213 -1.65 -10.60 4.65
CA VAL A 213 -0.81 -9.84 3.73
C VAL A 213 -1.43 -8.46 3.50
N LEU A 214 -0.66 -7.39 3.66
CA LEU A 214 -1.12 -6.02 3.42
C LEU A 214 -1.11 -5.67 1.94
N ASP A 215 -2.01 -4.76 1.55
CA ASP A 215 -2.15 -4.29 0.17
C ASP A 215 -1.64 -2.86 0.01
N TYR A 216 -0.65 -2.72 -0.87
CA TYR A 216 -0.08 -1.43 -1.28
C TYR A 216 -0.33 -1.12 -2.76
N GLY A 217 -1.17 -1.90 -3.43
CA GLY A 217 -1.59 -1.63 -4.81
C GLY A 217 -1.74 -2.88 -5.67
N ASP A 218 -2.58 -2.71 -6.70
CA ASP A 218 -2.87 -3.68 -7.74
C ASP A 218 -2.07 -3.39 -9.02
N TYR A 219 -0.74 -3.28 -8.88
CA TYR A 219 0.20 -3.09 -9.97
C TYR A 219 1.35 -4.10 -9.88
N LYS A 220 2.10 -4.23 -10.98
CA LYS A 220 3.40 -4.91 -11.03
C LYS A 220 4.48 -3.92 -11.45
N GLN A 221 5.69 -4.17 -11.02
CA GLN A 221 6.87 -3.45 -11.47
C GLN A 221 7.68 -4.36 -12.40
N ASP A 222 8.27 -3.77 -13.45
CA ASP A 222 9.11 -4.51 -14.41
C ASP A 222 10.60 -4.52 -13.98
N PHE A 223 10.88 -4.25 -12.71
CA PHE A 223 12.20 -4.31 -12.08
C PHE A 223 12.07 -4.89 -10.67
N ASP A 224 13.17 -5.41 -10.14
CA ASP A 224 13.21 -5.88 -8.76
C ASP A 224 13.33 -4.68 -7.81
N ASN A 225 12.34 -4.48 -6.94
CA ASN A 225 12.34 -3.45 -5.89
C ASN A 225 12.63 -4.01 -4.49
N SER A 226 13.07 -5.26 -4.42
CA SER A 226 13.34 -6.02 -3.18
C SER A 226 12.11 -6.22 -2.28
N GLU A 227 10.91 -6.09 -2.85
CA GLU A 227 9.64 -6.39 -2.20
C GLU A 227 9.44 -7.90 -2.03
N PHE A 228 8.42 -8.29 -1.26
CA PHE A 228 8.16 -9.71 -1.05
C PHE A 228 7.46 -10.26 -2.29
N VAL A 229 7.93 -11.40 -2.80
CA VAL A 229 7.36 -12.01 -4.01
C VAL A 229 6.18 -12.90 -3.63
N PHE A 230 4.98 -12.53 -4.07
CA PHE A 230 3.75 -13.30 -3.84
C PHE A 230 3.50 -14.31 -4.97
N ASP A 231 4.31 -15.36 -5.01
CA ASP A 231 4.25 -16.43 -6.01
C ASP A 231 3.59 -17.73 -5.48
N LEU A 232 3.54 -18.74 -6.34
CA LEU A 232 3.02 -20.06 -5.99
C LEU A 232 3.93 -20.78 -4.98
N GLY A 233 5.24 -20.53 -4.95
CA GLY A 233 6.14 -21.04 -3.92
C GLY A 233 5.69 -20.60 -2.52
N TYR A 234 5.46 -19.30 -2.34
CA TYR A 234 4.88 -18.73 -1.12
C TYR A 234 3.48 -19.29 -0.82
N ALA A 235 2.62 -19.37 -1.83
CA ALA A 235 1.24 -19.82 -1.67
C ALA A 235 1.11 -21.30 -1.27
N ARG A 236 2.04 -22.15 -1.72
CA ARG A 236 2.05 -23.60 -1.49
C ARG A 236 2.81 -24.00 -0.23
N ALA A 237 3.67 -23.13 0.30
CA ALA A 237 4.46 -23.43 1.50
C ALA A 237 3.60 -23.87 2.71
N THR A 238 4.17 -24.71 3.58
CA THR A 238 3.52 -25.12 4.83
C THR A 238 3.51 -23.99 5.86
N GLU A 239 4.59 -23.22 5.93
CA GLU A 239 4.74 -21.95 6.65
C GLU A 239 5.55 -20.98 5.78
N ALA A 240 5.33 -19.67 5.98
CA ALA A 240 6.11 -18.63 5.33
C ALA A 240 7.04 -17.93 6.33
N THR A 241 8.31 -17.78 5.93
CA THR A 241 9.34 -17.06 6.68
C THR A 241 10.14 -16.18 5.74
N ILE A 242 10.71 -15.10 6.29
CA ILE A 242 11.80 -14.36 5.66
C ILE A 242 13.08 -14.85 6.30
N THR A 243 14.03 -15.33 5.49
CA THR A 243 15.34 -15.78 5.95
C THR A 243 16.41 -14.91 5.31
N ILE A 244 17.24 -14.33 6.15
CA ILE A 244 18.38 -13.51 5.74
C ILE A 244 19.56 -14.44 5.43
N VAL A 245 19.92 -14.52 4.14
CA VAL A 245 21.00 -15.40 3.66
C VAL A 245 22.24 -14.65 3.17
N THR A 246 22.16 -13.32 3.15
CA THR A 246 23.24 -12.45 2.65
C THR A 246 24.12 -11.90 3.79
N THR A 247 25.35 -11.53 3.45
CA THR A 247 26.28 -10.81 4.35
C THR A 247 26.32 -9.32 4.08
N ASP A 248 25.72 -8.86 2.97
CA ASP A 248 25.64 -7.44 2.63
C ASP A 248 24.63 -6.73 3.54
N VAL A 249 25.09 -5.77 4.33
CA VAL A 249 24.28 -5.09 5.36
C VAL A 249 23.08 -4.37 4.76
N HIS A 250 23.23 -3.79 3.58
CA HIS A 250 22.14 -3.04 2.95
C HIS A 250 21.08 -3.99 2.37
N GLU A 251 21.48 -5.09 1.72
CA GLU A 251 20.56 -6.14 1.29
C GLU A 251 19.86 -6.79 2.49
N GLN A 252 20.55 -7.00 3.61
CA GLN A 252 19.89 -7.45 4.85
C GLN A 252 18.79 -6.49 5.30
N LYS A 253 19.03 -5.18 5.26
CA LYS A 253 17.99 -4.18 5.59
C LYS A 253 16.81 -4.30 4.63
N ARG A 254 17.05 -4.38 3.32
CA ARG A 254 15.98 -4.53 2.30
C ARG A 254 15.15 -5.80 2.52
N GLN A 255 15.79 -6.94 2.78
CA GLN A 255 15.08 -8.19 3.08
C GLN A 255 14.25 -8.07 4.37
N ARG A 256 14.75 -7.36 5.39
CA ARG A 256 14.01 -7.11 6.62
C ARG A 256 12.78 -6.21 6.41
N GLU A 257 12.82 -5.26 5.49
CA GLU A 257 11.66 -4.42 5.12
C GLU A 257 10.48 -5.25 4.63
N GLN A 258 10.71 -6.46 4.08
CA GLN A 258 9.63 -7.32 3.61
C GLN A 258 8.64 -7.71 4.71
N SER A 259 9.09 -7.74 5.98
CA SER A 259 8.24 -8.04 7.14
C SER A 259 7.08 -7.05 7.32
N THR A 260 7.22 -5.83 6.79
CA THR A 260 6.22 -4.75 6.88
C THR A 260 5.00 -4.99 5.99
N GLN A 261 5.09 -5.92 5.04
CA GLN A 261 3.97 -6.33 4.18
C GLN A 261 3.02 -7.34 4.85
N PHE A 262 3.25 -7.66 6.12
CA PHE A 262 2.48 -8.64 6.87
C PHE A 262 2.07 -8.10 8.24
N ILE A 263 0.95 -8.60 8.75
CA ILE A 263 0.48 -8.31 10.12
C ILE A 263 0.15 -9.61 10.84
N ASP A 264 0.41 -9.64 12.14
CA ASP A 264 -0.08 -10.69 13.03
C ASP A 264 -1.62 -10.75 13.01
N ILE A 265 -2.19 -11.93 12.82
CA ILE A 265 -3.64 -12.15 12.87
C ILE A 265 -4.23 -11.77 14.24
N ALA A 266 -3.49 -11.93 15.34
CA ALA A 266 -3.95 -11.52 16.67
C ALA A 266 -4.08 -10.00 16.76
N ALA A 267 -3.10 -9.26 16.23
CA ALA A 267 -3.14 -7.80 16.16
C ALA A 267 -4.24 -7.31 15.20
N PHE A 268 -4.43 -7.99 14.06
CA PHE A 268 -5.54 -7.71 13.15
C PHE A 268 -6.90 -7.77 13.86
N TYR A 269 -7.16 -8.82 14.65
CA TYR A 269 -8.40 -8.89 15.42
C TYR A 269 -8.47 -7.89 16.57
N GLY A 270 -7.34 -7.56 17.20
CA GLY A 270 -7.32 -6.57 18.27
C GLY A 270 -7.61 -5.14 17.82
N LEU A 271 -7.40 -4.80 16.54
CA LEU A 271 -7.87 -3.53 15.96
C LEU A 271 -9.38 -3.31 16.12
N TYR A 272 -10.17 -4.38 16.26
CA TYR A 272 -11.63 -4.30 16.40
C TYR A 272 -12.10 -4.02 17.84
N VAL A 273 -11.19 -3.94 18.83
CA VAL A 273 -11.55 -3.83 20.25
C VAL A 273 -12.32 -2.54 20.57
N ASN A 274 -11.89 -1.40 20.02
CA ASN A 274 -12.48 -0.10 20.34
C ASN A 274 -13.87 0.07 19.72
N ASP A 275 -13.97 -0.04 18.39
CA ASP A 275 -15.17 0.34 17.63
C ASP A 275 -15.64 -0.73 16.64
N GLY A 276 -15.05 -1.93 16.70
CA GLY A 276 -15.30 -3.03 15.78
C GLY A 276 -16.09 -4.19 16.40
N LYS A 277 -16.27 -5.24 15.59
CA LYS A 277 -16.74 -6.54 16.07
C LYS A 277 -16.17 -7.68 15.26
N VAL A 278 -15.91 -8.79 15.94
CA VAL A 278 -15.49 -10.05 15.32
C VAL A 278 -16.60 -11.07 15.49
N LYS A 279 -17.09 -11.61 14.38
CA LYS A 279 -18.04 -12.73 14.41
C LYS A 279 -17.31 -14.04 14.64
N VAL A 280 -17.81 -14.87 15.56
CA VAL A 280 -17.33 -16.25 15.74
C VAL A 280 -18.46 -17.22 15.45
N SER A 281 -18.11 -18.35 14.82
CA SER A 281 -19.04 -19.45 14.55
C SER A 281 -18.67 -20.68 15.36
N ASP A 282 -19.63 -21.29 16.04
CA ASP A 282 -19.42 -22.61 16.65
C ASP A 282 -19.44 -23.74 15.59
N ALA A 283 -19.23 -24.98 16.04
CA ALA A 283 -19.26 -26.16 15.17
C ALA A 283 -20.62 -26.37 14.46
N ALA A 284 -21.72 -25.88 15.06
CA ALA A 284 -23.08 -25.90 14.52
C ALA A 284 -23.37 -24.68 13.61
N ALA A 285 -22.37 -23.85 13.32
CA ALA A 285 -22.45 -22.61 12.54
C ALA A 285 -23.33 -21.49 13.14
N THR A 286 -23.62 -21.56 14.45
CA THR A 286 -24.25 -20.46 15.19
C THR A 286 -23.29 -19.30 15.27
N LYS A 287 -23.73 -18.09 14.89
CA LYS A 287 -22.89 -16.89 14.84
C LYS A 287 -23.11 -16.02 16.08
N THR A 288 -22.03 -15.61 16.73
CA THR A 288 -22.06 -14.63 17.83
C THR A 288 -21.11 -13.47 17.53
N ASP A 289 -21.54 -12.24 17.85
CA ASP A 289 -20.72 -11.04 17.74
C ASP A 289 -19.89 -10.89 19.03
N LYS A 290 -18.58 -10.69 18.91
CA LYS A 290 -17.66 -10.38 20.01
C LYS A 290 -17.19 -8.92 19.91
N LYS A 291 -17.19 -8.21 21.04
CA LYS A 291 -16.82 -6.77 21.13
C LYS A 291 -15.97 -6.47 22.36
N GLY A 292 -15.18 -5.40 22.31
CA GLY A 292 -14.41 -4.94 23.46
C GLY A 292 -13.52 -6.04 24.05
N SER A 293 -13.62 -6.24 25.36
CA SER A 293 -12.85 -7.27 26.08
C SER A 293 -13.16 -8.71 25.66
N GLU A 294 -14.34 -8.99 25.09
CA GLU A 294 -14.68 -10.33 24.60
C GLU A 294 -13.80 -10.74 23.42
N ILE A 295 -13.29 -9.78 22.63
CA ILE A 295 -12.34 -10.08 21.57
C ILE A 295 -11.04 -10.62 22.18
N TYR A 296 -10.57 -10.01 23.28
CA TYR A 296 -9.39 -10.52 23.98
C TYR A 296 -9.63 -11.92 24.57
N THR A 297 -10.74 -12.13 25.30
CA THR A 297 -10.97 -13.39 26.02
C THR A 297 -11.37 -14.55 25.11
N ASP A 298 -12.13 -14.28 24.05
CA ASP A 298 -12.81 -15.33 23.28
C ASP A 298 -12.23 -15.53 21.87
N VAL A 299 -11.55 -14.51 21.32
CA VAL A 299 -10.99 -14.58 19.96
C VAL A 299 -9.48 -14.79 20.00
N ILE A 300 -8.75 -13.91 20.71
CA ILE A 300 -7.28 -13.92 20.66
C ILE A 300 -6.59 -14.57 21.86
N ASN A 301 -7.32 -15.03 22.88
CA ASN A 301 -6.72 -15.53 24.12
C ASN A 301 -5.75 -16.72 23.95
N ASN A 302 -5.92 -17.50 22.88
CA ASN A 302 -5.10 -18.67 22.61
C ASN A 302 -3.86 -18.36 21.75
N PHE A 303 -3.67 -17.12 21.29
CA PHE A 303 -2.44 -16.71 20.59
C PHE A 303 -1.32 -16.45 21.59
N ALA A 304 -0.10 -16.84 21.24
CA ALA A 304 1.09 -16.52 22.03
C ALA A 304 1.38 -15.00 22.00
N THR A 305 0.96 -14.32 20.93
CA THR A 305 1.14 -12.88 20.69
C THR A 305 -0.01 -12.02 21.18
N LYS A 306 -0.95 -12.57 21.96
CA LYS A 306 -2.16 -11.84 22.41
C LYS A 306 -1.92 -10.54 23.19
N ASN A 307 -0.68 -10.32 23.66
CA ASN A 307 -0.26 -9.10 24.34
C ASN A 307 0.82 -8.31 23.58
N ASN A 308 1.04 -8.59 22.29
CA ASN A 308 2.01 -7.89 21.47
C ASN A 308 1.39 -6.62 20.90
N TRP A 309 1.97 -5.48 21.25
CA TRP A 309 1.69 -4.22 20.57
C TRP A 309 2.82 -3.96 19.56
N TYR A 310 2.49 -4.04 18.27
CA TYR A 310 3.41 -3.79 17.17
C TYR A 310 3.38 -2.31 16.82
N ILE A 311 4.54 -1.65 16.80
CA ILE A 311 4.69 -0.26 16.38
C ILE A 311 5.60 -0.25 15.16
N TYR A 312 5.03 0.14 14.02
CA TYR A 312 5.75 0.39 12.80
C TYR A 312 5.83 1.90 12.55
N LEU A 313 7.06 2.39 12.38
CA LEU A 313 7.33 3.74 11.93
C LEU A 313 7.85 3.70 10.50
N GLN A 314 7.04 4.20 9.57
CA GLN A 314 7.48 4.52 8.23
C GLN A 314 8.24 5.86 8.29
N GLY A 315 9.50 5.83 7.86
CA GLY A 315 10.33 6.99 7.67
C GLY A 315 10.35 7.43 6.21
N ASP A 316 11.52 7.91 5.80
CA ASP A 316 11.72 8.52 4.51
C ASP A 316 11.63 7.54 3.34
N ARG A 317 11.22 8.06 2.17
CA ARG A 317 11.08 7.30 0.93
C ARG A 317 10.29 6.00 1.09
N THR A 318 9.32 6.00 2.00
CA THR A 318 8.45 4.86 2.35
C THR A 318 9.19 3.62 2.91
N ARG A 319 10.43 3.80 3.40
CA ARG A 319 11.19 2.80 4.16
C ARG A 319 10.90 2.92 5.65
N SER A 320 11.33 1.96 6.45
CA SER A 320 11.23 2.06 7.91
C SER A 320 12.12 3.15 8.51
N TYR A 321 11.75 3.59 9.71
CA TYR A 321 12.52 4.57 10.48
C TYR A 321 13.99 4.16 10.66
N ASP A 322 14.90 5.10 10.39
CA ASP A 322 16.35 4.90 10.45
C ASP A 322 16.91 3.86 9.45
N PHE A 323 16.18 3.55 8.37
CA PHE A 323 16.68 2.67 7.30
C PHE A 323 18.01 3.17 6.72
N TYR A 324 18.10 4.47 6.41
CA TYR A 324 19.30 5.12 5.87
C TYR A 324 20.34 5.52 6.95
N GLY A 325 20.02 5.38 8.24
CA GLY A 325 20.95 5.75 9.33
C GLY A 325 20.94 7.23 9.74
N ASN A 326 20.01 8.03 9.22
CA ASN A 326 19.94 9.49 9.46
C ASN A 326 19.38 9.86 10.85
N TYR A 327 18.78 8.91 11.56
CA TYR A 327 18.02 9.17 12.78
C TYR A 327 18.76 8.79 14.07
N LYS A 328 20.10 8.83 14.08
CA LYS A 328 20.87 8.60 15.31
C LYS A 328 20.71 9.78 16.29
N ILE A 329 20.53 9.46 17.58
CA ILE A 329 20.45 10.48 18.65
C ILE A 329 21.76 11.28 18.71
N VAL A 330 22.88 10.57 18.64
CA VAL A 330 24.21 11.16 18.46
C VAL A 330 24.60 10.95 17.00
N GLU A 331 24.61 12.03 16.24
CA GLU A 331 24.92 12.02 14.80
C GLU A 331 26.32 11.45 14.53
N GLY A 332 26.44 10.62 13.49
CA GLY A 332 27.71 10.02 13.03
C GLY A 332 28.30 8.90 13.91
N THR A 333 28.02 8.87 15.22
CA THR A 333 28.65 7.91 16.15
C THR A 333 27.69 7.12 17.04
N GLY A 334 26.41 7.50 17.11
CA GLY A 334 25.41 6.85 17.96
C GLY A 334 24.86 5.54 17.40
N THR A 335 24.44 4.64 18.29
CA THR A 335 23.74 3.38 17.93
C THR A 335 22.23 3.45 18.20
N THR A 336 21.82 4.28 19.17
CA THR A 336 20.42 4.56 19.53
C THR A 336 19.82 5.61 18.61
N ASN A 337 18.52 5.47 18.34
CA ASN A 337 17.80 6.31 17.37
C ASN A 337 16.43 6.77 17.88
N LEU A 338 16.02 6.42 19.09
CA LEU A 338 14.83 6.96 19.75
C LEU A 338 14.94 6.85 21.27
N LYS A 339 14.07 7.58 21.98
CA LYS A 339 13.79 7.29 23.39
C LYS A 339 12.40 6.69 23.56
N THR A 340 12.26 5.70 24.43
CA THR A 340 10.98 5.06 24.72
C THR A 340 10.81 4.71 26.20
N GLY A 341 9.57 4.70 26.68
CA GLY A 341 9.23 4.35 28.05
C GLY A 341 7.72 4.28 28.29
N LEU A 342 7.33 3.74 29.45
CA LEU A 342 5.93 3.60 29.87
C LEU A 342 5.39 4.84 30.59
N LEU A 343 6.26 5.73 31.06
CA LEU A 343 5.92 7.00 31.68
C LEU A 343 6.71 8.13 31.02
N VAL A 344 6.08 9.29 30.89
CA VAL A 344 6.60 10.48 30.19
C VAL A 344 8.00 10.89 30.66
N ASP A 345 8.26 10.87 31.97
CA ASP A 345 9.52 11.32 32.56
C ASP A 345 10.59 10.22 32.69
N THR A 346 10.32 9.01 32.17
CA THR A 346 11.20 7.83 32.33
C THR A 346 11.61 7.20 31.00
N VAL A 347 11.47 7.94 29.90
CA VAL A 347 11.90 7.45 28.58
C VAL A 347 13.42 7.25 28.54
N THR A 348 13.85 6.15 27.93
CA THR A 348 15.26 5.73 27.86
C THR A 348 15.67 5.54 26.41
N GLU A 349 16.95 5.76 26.09
CA GLU A 349 17.46 5.56 24.75
C GLU A 349 17.38 4.10 24.33
N ALA A 350 16.93 3.88 23.10
CA ALA A 350 16.77 2.57 22.49
C ALA A 350 17.12 2.63 21.00
N THR A 351 17.32 1.44 20.42
CA THR A 351 17.36 1.27 18.98
C THR A 351 15.99 0.78 18.51
N TYR A 352 15.46 1.42 17.48
CA TYR A 352 14.24 1.04 16.80
C TYR A 352 14.32 -0.39 16.28
N GLY A 353 13.21 -1.10 16.39
CA GLY A 353 13.10 -2.47 15.94
C GLY A 353 13.22 -3.50 17.07
N THR A 354 12.94 -4.75 16.74
CA THR A 354 12.99 -5.89 17.66
C THR A 354 13.77 -7.01 16.99
N ASN A 355 14.84 -7.47 17.62
CA ASN A 355 15.78 -8.44 17.03
C ASN A 355 16.26 -8.02 15.63
N GLY A 356 16.53 -6.73 15.41
CA GLY A 356 16.99 -6.21 14.11
C GLY A 356 15.90 -6.01 13.05
N TRP A 357 14.67 -6.47 13.27
CA TRP A 357 13.54 -6.26 12.35
C TRP A 357 12.92 -4.88 12.54
N PRO A 358 12.40 -4.24 11.46
CA PRO A 358 11.94 -2.84 11.45
C PRO A 358 10.55 -2.65 12.10
N ILE A 359 10.32 -3.33 13.22
CA ILE A 359 9.06 -3.30 13.98
C ILE A 359 9.42 -3.32 15.47
N LEU A 360 8.92 -2.35 16.23
CA LEU A 360 9.05 -2.35 17.69
C LEU A 360 7.90 -3.16 18.29
N ILE A 361 8.21 -4.18 19.10
CA ILE A 361 7.20 -5.01 19.77
C ILE A 361 7.20 -4.71 21.26
N ASN A 362 6.15 -4.03 21.74
CA ASN A 362 5.95 -3.78 23.17
C ASN A 362 5.06 -4.87 23.79
N THR A 363 5.59 -5.53 24.83
CA THR A 363 4.89 -6.57 25.61
C THR A 363 4.79 -6.23 27.09
N GLN A 364 5.16 -5.01 27.46
CA GLN A 364 5.26 -4.60 28.87
C GLN A 364 3.87 -4.45 29.49
N THR A 365 3.75 -4.83 30.77
CA THR A 365 2.52 -4.72 31.55
C THR A 365 2.57 -3.45 32.41
N GLN A 366 1.46 -2.72 32.49
CA GLN A 366 1.36 -1.49 33.29
C GLN A 366 0.58 -1.76 34.58
N SER A 367 1.02 -1.15 35.68
CA SER A 367 0.55 -1.48 37.04
C SER A 367 -0.83 -0.92 37.42
N THR A 368 -1.49 -0.18 36.52
CA THR A 368 -2.77 0.49 36.80
C THR A 368 -3.86 -0.11 35.91
N PRO A 369 -5.06 -0.46 36.41
CA PRO A 369 -6.17 -0.89 35.57
C PRO A 369 -6.69 0.31 34.77
N ILE A 370 -6.09 0.53 33.62
CA ILE A 370 -6.49 1.54 32.63
C ILE A 370 -7.02 0.82 31.40
N ALA A 371 -8.08 1.36 30.79
CA ALA A 371 -8.66 0.79 29.58
C ALA A 371 -7.66 0.78 28.41
N ASN A 372 -6.62 1.63 28.48
CA ASN A 372 -5.57 1.73 27.48
C ASN A 372 -4.19 1.86 28.14
N ASN A 373 -3.20 1.12 27.64
CA ASN A 373 -1.79 1.26 27.99
C ASN A 373 -1.12 2.38 27.19
N ASN A 374 -0.12 3.04 27.78
CA ASN A 374 0.65 4.11 27.14
C ASN A 374 2.04 3.65 26.67
N LEU A 375 2.50 4.19 25.55
CA LEU A 375 3.91 4.14 25.15
C LEU A 375 4.34 5.55 24.75
N TYR A 376 5.38 6.04 25.43
CA TYR A 376 5.97 7.34 25.16
C TYR A 376 7.17 7.18 24.25
N LEU A 377 7.24 7.99 23.19
CA LEU A 377 8.32 8.01 22.22
C LEU A 377 8.90 9.43 22.10
N GLN A 378 10.22 9.55 21.98
CA GLN A 378 10.88 10.74 21.43
C GLN A 378 11.70 10.31 20.23
N LEU A 379 11.45 10.94 19.10
CA LEU A 379 12.08 10.63 17.81
C LEU A 379 13.17 11.66 17.50
N VAL A 380 14.08 11.32 16.59
CA VAL A 380 15.19 12.19 16.20
C VAL A 380 14.74 13.20 15.15
N THR A 381 15.11 14.47 15.34
CA THR A 381 14.79 15.56 14.41
C THR A 381 15.95 16.54 14.27
N ASP A 382 16.10 17.13 13.09
CA ASP A 382 16.99 18.27 12.83
C ASP A 382 16.29 19.63 13.06
N ASN A 383 15.05 19.61 13.55
CA ASN A 383 14.15 20.75 13.75
C ASN A 383 13.76 21.51 12.46
N ASN A 384 13.91 20.89 11.29
CA ASN A 384 13.48 21.46 10.02
C ASN A 384 11.95 21.71 10.01
N ASN A 385 11.51 22.66 9.18
CA ASN A 385 10.10 23.06 9.12
C ASN A 385 9.19 21.97 8.53
N ASN A 386 9.76 21.01 7.80
CA ASN A 386 9.04 19.87 7.23
C ASN A 386 8.81 18.73 8.25
N THR A 387 9.33 18.85 9.48
CA THR A 387 9.15 17.82 10.51
C THR A 387 7.67 17.56 10.75
N ALA A 388 7.25 16.30 10.63
CA ALA A 388 5.85 15.91 10.73
C ALA A 388 5.69 14.47 11.22
N LEU A 389 4.60 14.22 11.94
CA LEU A 389 4.18 12.87 12.35
C LEU A 389 2.69 12.68 12.12
N TYR A 390 2.31 11.49 11.66
CA TYR A 390 0.92 11.10 11.52
C TYR A 390 0.69 9.64 11.95
N GLY A 391 -0.39 9.39 12.69
CA GLY A 391 -0.84 8.03 13.01
C GLY A 391 -1.95 7.54 12.08
N GLN A 392 -1.59 6.77 11.04
CA GLN A 392 -2.55 6.19 10.09
C GLN A 392 -3.47 5.17 10.77
N ILE A 393 -2.88 4.28 11.57
CA ILE A 393 -3.61 3.33 12.43
C ILE A 393 -2.96 3.44 13.79
N ALA A 394 -3.26 4.49 14.53
CA ALA A 394 -2.76 4.68 15.89
C ALA A 394 -3.70 5.58 16.68
N ASN A 395 -3.57 5.56 18.01
CA ASN A 395 -4.20 6.55 18.87
C ASN A 395 -3.10 7.34 19.57
N ILE A 396 -2.93 8.60 19.15
CA ILE A 396 -1.92 9.51 19.68
C ILE A 396 -2.62 10.48 20.62
N ALA A 397 -2.54 10.22 21.92
CA ALA A 397 -3.34 10.91 22.93
C ALA A 397 -3.03 12.41 23.04
N ASN A 398 -1.82 12.83 22.68
CA ASN A 398 -1.36 14.21 22.74
C ASN A 398 -1.11 14.83 21.36
N ALA A 399 -1.69 14.26 20.29
CA ALA A 399 -1.63 14.85 18.96
C ALA A 399 -2.23 16.27 18.96
N GLN A 400 -1.72 17.14 18.10
CA GLN A 400 -2.25 18.51 17.97
C GLN A 400 -3.66 18.50 17.39
N LYS A 401 -3.94 17.58 16.44
CA LYS A 401 -5.24 17.40 15.79
C LYS A 401 -5.28 16.07 15.06
N ASP A 402 -6.35 15.28 15.20
CA ASP A 402 -6.63 14.10 14.37
C ASP A 402 -5.42 13.17 14.11
N ASN A 403 -4.63 12.83 15.15
CA ASN A 403 -3.37 12.06 15.08
C ASN A 403 -2.17 12.73 14.36
N PHE A 404 -2.22 14.03 14.11
CA PHE A 404 -1.13 14.79 13.52
C PHE A 404 -0.28 15.53 14.55
N PHE A 405 1.02 15.60 14.22
CA PHE A 405 1.89 16.66 14.67
C PHE A 405 2.58 17.35 13.49
N ASN A 406 2.71 18.67 13.58
CA ASN A 406 3.59 19.48 12.75
C ASN A 406 4.92 19.77 13.47
N ALA A 407 5.81 20.51 12.80
CA ALA A 407 7.12 20.86 13.33
C ALA A 407 7.04 21.56 14.69
N ASP A 408 6.12 22.52 14.87
CA ASP A 408 5.96 23.24 16.13
C ASP A 408 5.45 22.34 17.27
N GLY A 409 4.60 21.36 16.96
CA GLY A 409 4.11 20.39 17.94
C GLY A 409 5.18 19.41 18.42
N LEU A 410 6.13 19.09 17.55
CA LEU A 410 7.24 18.17 17.82
C LEU A 410 8.48 18.88 18.36
N ARG A 411 8.60 20.19 18.24
CA ARG A 411 9.78 20.96 18.65
C ARG A 411 9.82 21.15 20.17
N GLN A 412 10.93 20.75 20.79
CA GLN A 412 11.19 21.08 22.20
C GLN A 412 11.55 22.56 22.37
N ALA A 413 11.34 23.11 23.56
CA ALA A 413 11.86 24.44 23.89
C ALA A 413 13.39 24.45 23.76
N ALA A 414 13.94 25.56 23.27
CA ALA A 414 15.39 25.75 23.24
C ALA A 414 15.96 25.77 24.67
N ASP A 415 17.21 25.33 24.80
CA ASP A 415 17.95 25.44 26.06
C ASP A 415 18.27 26.92 26.41
N ALA A 416 18.94 27.15 27.54
CA ALA A 416 19.26 28.51 28.00
C ALA A 416 20.19 29.26 27.03
N GLU A 417 20.93 28.52 26.21
CA GLU A 417 21.85 29.00 25.18
C GLU A 417 21.17 29.18 23.82
N GLY A 418 19.90 28.80 23.68
CA GLY A 418 19.13 28.92 22.45
C GLY A 418 19.29 27.74 21.48
N ASN A 419 19.92 26.64 21.88
CA ASN A 419 20.05 25.45 21.05
C ASN A 419 18.80 24.56 21.17
N TYR A 420 18.41 23.97 20.05
CA TYR A 420 17.31 23.01 20.01
C TYR A 420 17.83 21.59 20.18
N SER A 421 17.08 20.78 20.94
CA SER A 421 17.32 19.34 21.08
C SER A 421 17.18 18.62 19.73
N ARG A 422 17.99 17.59 19.49
CA ARG A 422 17.83 16.66 18.34
C ARG A 422 16.71 15.63 18.58
N LEU A 423 15.92 15.79 19.65
CA LEU A 423 14.79 14.93 19.99
C LEU A 423 13.49 15.72 19.95
N THR A 424 12.42 15.08 19.50
CA THR A 424 11.08 15.66 19.54
C THR A 424 10.55 15.79 20.97
N THR A 425 9.51 16.59 21.16
CA THR A 425 8.60 16.43 22.30
C THR A 425 8.09 14.99 22.36
N THR A 426 7.65 14.57 23.54
CA THR A 426 7.21 13.19 23.73
C THR A 426 5.89 12.93 23.03
N VAL A 427 5.83 11.91 22.17
CA VAL A 427 4.63 11.39 21.53
C VAL A 427 4.04 10.30 22.42
N GLN A 428 2.77 10.44 22.82
CA GLN A 428 2.06 9.47 23.66
C GLN A 428 1.14 8.60 22.79
N LEU A 429 1.59 7.38 22.51
CA LEU A 429 0.75 6.36 21.91
C LEU A 429 -0.11 5.67 22.97
N THR A 430 -1.30 5.23 22.57
CA THR A 430 -2.17 4.41 23.41
C THR A 430 -2.67 3.17 22.69
N THR A 431 -2.85 2.08 23.42
CA THR A 431 -3.43 0.83 22.91
C THR A 431 -4.41 0.25 23.93
N PRO A 432 -5.48 -0.46 23.51
CA PRO A 432 -6.38 -1.14 24.43
C PRO A 432 -5.64 -2.10 25.34
N ALA A 433 -6.08 -2.18 26.58
CA ALA A 433 -5.47 -3.02 27.61
C ALA A 433 -6.51 -3.86 28.35
N THR A 434 -6.02 -4.98 28.87
CA THR A 434 -6.77 -5.82 29.80
C THR A 434 -6.84 -5.18 31.19
N ALA A 435 -7.74 -5.66 32.05
CA ALA A 435 -7.84 -5.17 33.43
C ALA A 435 -6.54 -5.36 34.24
N ASP A 436 -5.72 -6.35 33.88
CA ASP A 436 -4.42 -6.63 34.50
C ASP A 436 -3.28 -5.77 33.91
N GLY A 437 -3.61 -4.79 33.06
CA GLY A 437 -2.65 -3.86 32.46
C GLY A 437 -1.76 -4.47 31.37
N LYS A 438 -2.11 -5.64 30.83
CA LYS A 438 -1.47 -6.19 29.63
C LYS A 438 -2.07 -5.57 28.38
N ASN A 439 -1.25 -5.31 27.37
CA ASN A 439 -1.74 -4.90 26.05
C ASN A 439 -2.72 -5.95 25.53
N ILE A 440 -3.76 -5.51 24.85
CA ILE A 440 -4.47 -6.35 23.89
C ILE A 440 -3.70 -6.25 22.57
N ALA A 441 -3.44 -7.37 21.90
CA ALA A 441 -2.63 -7.39 20.67
C ALA A 441 -3.10 -6.32 19.69
N ASN A 442 -2.20 -5.49 19.17
CA ASN A 442 -2.61 -4.35 18.35
C ASN A 442 -1.48 -3.89 17.43
N LEU A 443 -1.83 -3.10 16.42
CA LEU A 443 -0.90 -2.46 15.50
C LEU A 443 -0.99 -0.94 15.63
N SER A 444 0.17 -0.28 15.70
CA SER A 444 0.32 1.15 15.49
C SER A 444 1.16 1.42 14.25
N LEU A 445 0.55 2.04 13.24
CA LEU A 445 1.18 2.42 11.98
C LEU A 445 1.36 3.95 11.97
N LEU A 446 2.61 4.39 12.03
CA LEU A 446 3.00 5.79 12.09
C LEU A 446 3.81 6.18 10.85
N LEU A 447 3.62 7.40 10.37
CA LEU A 447 4.48 8.05 9.39
C LEU A 447 5.25 9.16 10.11
N TYR A 448 6.55 9.24 9.87
CA TYR A 448 7.41 10.25 10.47
C TYR A 448 8.45 10.75 9.48
N GLN A 449 8.57 12.07 9.38
CA GLN A 449 9.66 12.74 8.68
C GLN A 449 10.26 13.73 9.67
N GLY A 450 11.51 13.53 10.06
CA GLY A 450 12.14 14.31 11.13
C GLY A 450 13.48 14.93 10.78
N VAL A 451 14.18 14.35 9.80
CA VAL A 451 15.50 14.78 9.35
C VAL A 451 15.44 15.00 7.84
N SER A 452 16.07 16.06 7.34
CA SER A 452 16.12 16.35 5.91
C SER A 452 17.00 15.34 5.19
N ASP A 453 16.49 14.67 4.16
CA ASP A 453 17.27 13.71 3.39
C ASP A 453 18.27 14.39 2.46
N GLU A 454 19.46 13.80 2.41
CA GLU A 454 20.53 14.20 1.50
C GLU A 454 20.79 13.12 0.45
N TYR A 455 21.11 13.54 -0.78
CA TYR A 455 21.48 12.64 -1.88
C TYR A 455 22.82 13.06 -2.50
N GLU A 456 23.48 12.13 -3.19
CA GLU A 456 24.72 12.40 -3.92
C GLU A 456 24.38 13.18 -5.21
N ALA A 457 24.63 14.50 -5.21
CA ALA A 457 24.26 15.38 -6.32
C ALA A 457 25.33 15.43 -7.40
N ASN A 458 26.61 15.57 -7.01
CA ASN A 458 27.75 15.60 -7.92
C ASN A 458 29.01 15.08 -7.24
N THR A 459 29.98 14.61 -8.03
CA THR A 459 31.35 14.40 -7.55
C THR A 459 32.24 15.51 -8.11
N LEU A 460 32.78 16.34 -7.22
CA LEU A 460 33.76 17.38 -7.55
C LEU A 460 35.16 16.90 -7.20
N LEU A 461 36.21 17.52 -7.75
CA LEU A 461 37.58 17.28 -7.29
C LEU A 461 37.97 18.36 -6.27
N ASP A 462 38.56 17.96 -5.16
CA ASP A 462 39.16 18.89 -4.21
C ASP A 462 40.43 19.55 -4.76
N GLU A 463 41.04 20.44 -3.98
CA GLU A 463 42.28 21.15 -4.34
C GLU A 463 43.47 20.20 -4.63
N ASN A 464 43.37 18.93 -4.22
CA ASN A 464 44.40 17.89 -4.42
C ASN A 464 44.03 16.90 -5.54
N GLY A 465 42.91 17.10 -6.24
CA GLY A 465 42.43 16.19 -7.27
C GLY A 465 41.74 14.92 -6.73
N ILE A 466 41.33 14.92 -5.47
CA ILE A 466 40.58 13.82 -4.84
C ILE A 466 39.07 14.07 -5.03
N PRO A 467 38.29 13.05 -5.46
CA PRO A 467 36.85 13.18 -5.57
C PRO A 467 36.18 13.45 -4.21
N ILE A 468 35.39 14.51 -4.13
CA ILE A 468 34.51 14.88 -3.02
C ILE A 468 33.05 14.81 -3.49
N ILE A 469 32.20 14.19 -2.67
CA ILE A 469 30.77 14.07 -2.96
C ILE A 469 30.07 15.34 -2.49
N GLN A 470 29.49 16.09 -3.43
CA GLN A 470 28.58 17.19 -3.14
C GLN A 470 27.19 16.61 -2.88
N LYS A 471 26.62 16.94 -1.72
CA LYS A 471 25.28 16.51 -1.34
C LYS A 471 24.23 17.56 -1.69
N GLY A 472 23.09 17.11 -2.21
CA GLY A 472 21.88 17.93 -2.36
C GLY A 472 20.82 17.57 -1.32
N GLN A 473 19.81 18.41 -1.15
CA GLN A 473 18.66 18.17 -0.25
C GLN A 473 17.38 18.02 -1.05
N ALA A 474 16.54 17.05 -0.67
CA ALA A 474 15.25 16.83 -1.29
C ALA A 474 14.23 17.90 -0.88
N ASN A 475 13.37 18.30 -1.83
CA ASN A 475 12.24 19.19 -1.59
C ASN A 475 10.92 18.42 -1.38
N PHE A 476 9.80 19.13 -1.19
CA PHE A 476 8.49 18.51 -0.92
C PHE A 476 7.94 17.63 -2.08
N PHE A 477 8.47 17.78 -3.29
CA PHE A 477 8.11 17.01 -4.49
C PHE A 477 8.95 15.73 -4.61
N ASP A 478 10.23 15.80 -4.21
CA ASP A 478 11.32 14.93 -4.64
C ASP A 478 11.28 13.46 -4.17
N ASP A 479 10.31 13.10 -3.33
CA ASP A 479 10.11 11.73 -2.84
C ASP A 479 8.64 11.28 -2.83
N VAL A 480 7.75 12.06 -3.45
CA VAL A 480 6.32 11.81 -3.45
C VAL A 480 5.93 10.79 -4.52
N PHE A 481 6.42 10.98 -5.75
CA PHE A 481 5.96 10.21 -6.90
C PHE A 481 6.79 8.95 -7.14
N SER A 482 6.12 7.81 -6.96
CA SER A 482 6.58 6.45 -7.26
C SER A 482 5.95 5.95 -8.58
N LEU A 483 5.91 4.63 -8.80
CA LEU A 483 5.23 3.97 -9.94
C LEU A 483 5.75 4.36 -11.34
N ILE A 484 6.98 4.86 -11.43
CA ILE A 484 7.59 5.33 -12.69
C ILE A 484 7.57 4.22 -13.75
N ASN A 485 7.96 3.00 -13.37
CA ASN A 485 7.97 1.81 -14.23
C ASN A 485 7.02 0.71 -13.72
N ALA A 486 5.78 1.11 -13.40
CA ALA A 486 4.71 0.20 -13.01
C ALA A 486 3.69 -0.02 -14.13
N GLN A 487 3.00 -1.16 -14.07
CA GLN A 487 1.86 -1.52 -14.92
C GLN A 487 0.69 -2.00 -14.05
N PRO A 488 -0.57 -1.62 -14.37
CA PRO A 488 -1.71 -2.13 -13.63
C PRO A 488 -1.87 -3.64 -13.88
N LEU A 489 -2.31 -4.36 -12.85
CA LEU A 489 -2.62 -5.79 -12.98
C LEU A 489 -3.96 -6.01 -13.69
N LEU A 490 -4.96 -5.17 -13.38
CA LEU A 490 -6.28 -5.25 -14.00
C LEU A 490 -6.28 -4.56 -15.36
N LYS A 491 -6.66 -5.30 -16.39
CA LYS A 491 -6.91 -4.78 -17.74
C LYS A 491 -8.40 -4.79 -18.05
N VAL A 492 -8.90 -3.68 -18.57
CA VAL A 492 -10.30 -3.46 -18.94
C VAL A 492 -10.32 -3.16 -20.45
N ASN A 493 -11.06 -3.95 -21.23
CA ASN A 493 -11.27 -3.74 -22.68
C ASN A 493 -10.00 -3.82 -23.56
N GLY A 494 -8.91 -4.48 -23.12
CA GLY A 494 -7.72 -4.76 -23.94
C GLY A 494 -6.90 -3.54 -24.44
N GLY A 495 -7.35 -2.31 -24.17
CA GLY A 495 -6.64 -1.08 -24.55
C GLY A 495 -5.64 -0.63 -23.48
N SER A 496 -4.46 -0.20 -23.91
CA SER A 496 -3.43 0.40 -23.03
C SER A 496 -3.37 1.93 -23.09
N ASP A 497 -4.26 2.53 -23.87
CA ASP A 497 -4.31 3.99 -24.10
C ASP A 497 -4.71 4.77 -22.85
N PHE A 498 -5.38 4.11 -21.90
CA PHE A 498 -5.75 4.70 -20.62
C PHE A 498 -5.42 3.73 -19.48
N SER A 499 -4.84 4.23 -18.40
CA SER A 499 -4.72 3.47 -17.17
C SER A 499 -4.55 4.35 -15.95
N LYS A 500 -5.01 3.89 -14.80
CA LYS A 500 -4.80 4.49 -13.49
C LYS A 500 -4.10 3.48 -12.57
N MET A 501 -3.12 3.94 -11.80
CA MET A 501 -2.39 3.12 -10.84
C MET A 501 -2.18 3.90 -9.55
N THR A 502 -2.49 3.28 -8.42
CA THR A 502 -2.41 3.89 -7.10
C THR A 502 -1.41 3.13 -6.24
N ASP A 503 -0.49 3.87 -5.62
CA ASP A 503 0.42 3.35 -4.59
C ASP A 503 -0.21 3.57 -3.22
N GLY A 504 -0.54 2.48 -2.53
CA GLY A 504 -1.18 2.51 -1.22
C GLY A 504 -0.27 2.92 -0.07
N LYS A 505 1.05 3.08 -0.31
CA LYS A 505 1.97 3.65 0.68
C LYS A 505 1.76 5.16 0.76
N LEU A 506 1.44 5.63 1.95
CA LEU A 506 1.16 7.03 2.22
C LEU A 506 2.46 7.84 2.38
N ASN A 507 2.42 9.12 2.01
CA ASN A 507 3.49 10.10 2.18
C ASN A 507 2.97 11.33 2.92
N LEU A 508 3.86 12.02 3.65
CA LEU A 508 3.56 13.29 4.31
C LEU A 508 4.03 14.46 3.43
N ILE A 509 3.15 15.45 3.27
CA ILE A 509 3.45 16.67 2.51
C ILE A 509 3.02 17.89 3.30
N ASN A 510 4.00 18.74 3.63
CA ASN A 510 3.73 20.04 4.22
C ASN A 510 3.26 21.03 3.15
N GLN A 511 2.14 21.69 3.42
CA GLN A 511 1.56 22.70 2.55
C GLN A 511 2.02 24.08 3.01
N TYR A 512 2.84 24.75 2.20
CA TYR A 512 3.25 26.13 2.44
C TYR A 512 2.54 27.09 1.49
N TYR A 513 2.22 28.27 1.99
CA TYR A 513 1.78 29.43 1.22
C TYR A 513 2.47 30.68 1.77
N ASP A 514 3.09 31.47 0.89
CA ASP A 514 3.87 32.67 1.27
C ASP A 514 4.87 32.38 2.41
N LYS A 515 5.62 31.27 2.26
CA LYS A 515 6.61 30.76 3.25
C LYS A 515 6.05 30.44 4.64
N LYS A 516 4.72 30.37 4.81
CA LYS A 516 4.06 29.94 6.05
C LYS A 516 3.39 28.58 5.86
N GLN A 517 3.55 27.69 6.84
CA GLN A 517 2.89 26.38 6.83
C GLN A 517 1.38 26.57 7.06
N GLN A 518 0.58 26.21 6.06
CA GLN A 518 -0.89 26.29 6.09
C GLN A 518 -1.54 24.97 6.52
N GLY A 519 -0.83 23.86 6.35
CA GLY A 519 -1.32 22.54 6.77
C GLY A 519 -0.36 21.41 6.44
N LEU A 520 -0.78 20.19 6.77
CA LEU A 520 -0.09 18.94 6.50
C LEU A 520 -1.07 17.98 5.84
N SER A 521 -0.67 17.36 4.73
CA SER A 521 -1.48 16.39 4.00
C SER A 521 -0.81 15.04 4.02
N VAL A 522 -1.61 14.00 4.26
CA VAL A 522 -1.23 12.60 4.02
C VAL A 522 -1.74 12.26 2.65
N VAL A 523 -0.85 11.85 1.75
CA VAL A 523 -1.21 11.59 0.36
C VAL A 523 -0.75 10.23 -0.10
N GLN A 524 -1.48 9.69 -1.07
CA GLN A 524 -1.04 8.57 -1.89
C GLN A 524 -0.68 9.05 -3.29
N THR A 525 0.11 8.26 -4.01
CA THR A 525 0.49 8.54 -5.41
C THR A 525 -0.48 7.87 -6.36
N LEU A 526 -1.02 8.65 -7.30
CA LEU A 526 -1.77 8.18 -8.46
C LEU A 526 -0.96 8.49 -9.73
N THR A 527 -0.78 7.48 -10.58
CA THR A 527 -0.25 7.64 -11.94
C THR A 527 -1.33 7.35 -12.95
N VAL A 528 -1.49 8.23 -13.92
CA VAL A 528 -2.46 8.10 -15.01
C VAL A 528 -1.72 8.10 -16.34
N ASN A 529 -1.91 7.06 -17.14
CA ASN A 529 -1.55 7.09 -18.56
C ASN A 529 -2.82 7.40 -19.34
N ASP A 530 -2.77 8.34 -20.27
CA ASP A 530 -3.93 8.72 -21.08
C ASP A 530 -3.50 9.17 -22.50
N VAL A 531 -4.48 9.49 -23.33
CA VAL A 531 -4.26 10.03 -24.68
C VAL A 531 -5.14 11.25 -24.88
N ILE A 532 -4.58 12.33 -25.43
CA ILE A 532 -5.32 13.53 -25.83
C ILE A 532 -5.31 13.71 -27.35
N GLU A 533 -6.43 14.15 -27.90
CA GLU A 533 -6.58 14.52 -29.32
C GLU A 533 -5.99 15.92 -29.56
N THR A 534 -5.21 16.11 -30.62
CA THR A 534 -4.57 17.41 -30.92
C THR A 534 -5.37 18.28 -31.89
N GLY A 535 -6.29 17.67 -32.65
CA GLY A 535 -6.97 18.32 -33.77
C GLY A 535 -6.09 18.53 -35.01
N ILE A 536 -4.85 18.01 -35.04
CA ILE A 536 -3.90 18.10 -36.16
C ILE A 536 -3.83 16.74 -36.86
N GLU A 537 -4.05 16.69 -38.18
CA GLU A 537 -4.11 15.42 -38.94
C GLU A 537 -2.79 14.61 -38.86
N GLU A 538 -1.63 15.28 -38.95
CA GLU A 538 -0.31 14.63 -38.92
C GLU A 538 0.05 14.03 -37.55
N THR A 539 -0.45 14.63 -36.47
CA THR A 539 -0.18 14.24 -35.07
C THR A 539 -1.47 14.14 -34.30
N SER A 540 -2.43 13.34 -34.78
CA SER A 540 -3.81 13.32 -34.29
C SER A 540 -3.95 13.15 -32.77
N THR A 541 -3.01 12.45 -32.13
CA THR A 541 -3.02 12.20 -30.69
C THR A 541 -1.66 12.34 -30.05
N VAL A 542 -1.66 12.66 -28.75
CA VAL A 542 -0.47 12.64 -27.89
C VAL A 542 -0.77 11.78 -26.67
N ALA A 543 0.07 10.76 -26.44
CA ALA A 543 0.02 9.95 -25.23
C ALA A 543 0.77 10.63 -24.09
N ARG A 544 0.19 10.60 -22.89
CA ARG A 544 0.71 11.33 -21.72
C ARG A 544 0.74 10.47 -20.47
N VAL A 545 1.49 10.95 -19.49
CA VAL A 545 1.61 10.39 -18.15
C VAL A 545 1.45 11.54 -17.16
N THR A 546 0.48 11.39 -16.26
CA THR A 546 0.19 12.33 -15.19
C THR A 546 0.41 11.65 -13.85
N TYR A 547 1.38 12.14 -13.08
CA TYR A 547 1.57 11.81 -11.68
C TYR A 547 0.80 12.83 -10.84
N LEU A 548 0.02 12.39 -9.87
CA LEU A 548 -0.68 13.30 -8.98
C LEU A 548 -0.91 12.73 -7.58
N THR A 549 -1.03 13.62 -6.61
CA THR A 549 -1.32 13.25 -5.23
C THR A 549 -2.82 13.17 -4.98
N GLU A 550 -3.24 12.15 -4.24
CA GLU A 550 -4.58 12.07 -3.66
C GLU A 550 -4.46 12.14 -2.14
N ALA A 551 -5.05 13.16 -1.53
CA ALA A 551 -5.10 13.26 -0.09
C ALA A 551 -5.94 12.10 0.48
N SER A 552 -5.41 11.46 1.52
CA SER A 552 -6.12 10.50 2.36
C SER A 552 -6.60 11.16 3.65
N ASP A 553 -5.82 12.10 4.20
CA ASP A 553 -6.14 12.84 5.41
C ASP A 553 -5.43 14.20 5.40
N VAL A 554 -5.99 15.22 6.07
CA VAL A 554 -5.46 16.59 6.03
C VAL A 554 -5.63 17.32 7.36
N MET A 555 -4.52 17.82 7.89
CA MET A 555 -4.49 18.76 9.00
C MET A 555 -4.49 20.21 8.48
N ASN A 556 -5.63 20.88 8.58
CA ASN A 556 -5.72 22.34 8.40
C ASN A 556 -5.27 23.08 9.67
N ASN A 557 -4.38 24.08 9.55
CA ASN A 557 -4.02 24.98 10.65
C ASN A 557 -5.19 25.94 10.96
N ALA A 558 -5.56 26.06 12.24
CA ALA A 558 -6.71 26.86 12.68
C ALA A 558 -6.56 28.38 12.49
N VAL A 559 -5.40 28.87 12.07
CA VAL A 559 -5.02 30.29 12.03
C VAL A 559 -4.97 30.87 10.61
N SER A 560 -5.29 30.11 9.56
CA SER A 560 -5.33 30.66 8.19
C SER A 560 -6.62 31.47 7.98
N ALA A 561 -6.51 32.79 7.98
CA ALA A 561 -7.60 33.68 7.55
C ALA A 561 -7.85 33.58 6.03
N THR A 562 -6.92 32.97 5.29
CA THR A 562 -6.94 32.76 3.84
C THR A 562 -6.91 31.27 3.51
N GLY A 563 -8.08 30.63 3.54
CA GLY A 563 -8.34 29.32 2.92
C GLY A 563 -8.20 28.09 3.81
N SER A 564 -9.24 27.25 3.83
CA SER A 564 -9.15 25.83 4.21
C SER A 564 -8.64 25.03 3.01
N THR A 565 -7.78 24.02 3.21
CA THR A 565 -7.52 23.03 2.16
C THR A 565 -8.72 22.08 2.04
N THR A 566 -9.08 21.68 0.82
CA THR A 566 -10.24 20.82 0.55
C THR A 566 -9.99 19.40 1.10
N PRO A 567 -10.90 18.80 1.88
CA PRO A 567 -10.77 17.42 2.35
C PRO A 567 -11.25 16.36 1.34
N ASP A 568 -11.50 16.70 0.06
CA ASP A 568 -12.08 15.72 -0.89
C ASP A 568 -11.07 14.61 -1.21
N THR A 569 -11.35 13.43 -0.66
CA THR A 569 -10.53 12.21 -0.75
C THR A 569 -11.25 11.21 -1.65
N LYS A 570 -11.00 11.30 -2.96
CA LYS A 570 -11.45 10.28 -3.91
C LYS A 570 -10.26 9.39 -4.24
N THR A 571 -10.14 8.26 -3.55
CA THR A 571 -9.15 7.23 -3.90
C THR A 571 -9.68 6.38 -5.06
N SER A 572 -8.94 6.29 -6.17
CA SER A 572 -9.34 5.45 -7.31
C SER A 572 -8.62 4.08 -7.28
N PRO A 573 -9.30 2.95 -7.58
CA PRO A 573 -8.63 1.66 -7.75
C PRO A 573 -7.73 1.65 -9.00
N SER A 574 -6.70 0.79 -9.00
CA SER A 574 -5.81 0.62 -10.16
C SER A 574 -6.46 -0.21 -11.27
N ALA A 575 -6.45 0.27 -12.50
CA ALA A 575 -6.98 -0.41 -13.68
C ALA A 575 -6.44 0.21 -14.98
N SER A 576 -6.15 -0.58 -16.00
CA SER A 576 -6.04 -0.10 -17.39
C SER A 576 -7.36 -0.26 -18.13
N GLY A 577 -7.64 0.61 -19.08
CA GLY A 577 -8.86 0.64 -19.88
C GLY A 577 -9.83 1.74 -19.47
N ALA A 578 -10.50 2.32 -20.45
CA ALA A 578 -11.48 3.38 -20.21
C ALA A 578 -12.81 2.79 -19.70
N VAL A 579 -13.30 3.29 -18.57
CA VAL A 579 -14.66 2.98 -18.04
C VAL A 579 -15.75 3.73 -18.83
N THR A 580 -15.36 4.77 -19.56
CA THR A 580 -16.21 5.57 -20.46
C THR A 580 -15.58 5.59 -21.87
N LYS A 581 -16.25 6.17 -22.88
CA LYS A 581 -15.65 6.33 -24.22
C LYS A 581 -14.45 7.29 -24.25
N SER A 582 -14.16 8.01 -23.15
CA SER A 582 -13.06 8.97 -23.09
C SER A 582 -11.74 8.25 -22.79
N LYS A 583 -10.73 8.52 -23.61
CA LYS A 583 -9.33 8.10 -23.39
C LYS A 583 -8.50 9.16 -22.68
N THR A 584 -9.09 10.33 -22.41
CA THR A 584 -8.46 11.48 -21.76
C THR A 584 -8.85 11.52 -20.30
N TYR A 585 -7.87 11.78 -19.43
CA TYR A 585 -8.08 11.99 -18.01
C TYR A 585 -8.55 13.40 -17.72
N ASP A 586 -9.66 13.49 -17.01
CA ASP A 586 -10.19 14.73 -16.43
C ASP A 586 -9.92 14.78 -14.93
N LEU A 587 -9.60 15.98 -14.43
CA LEU A 587 -9.45 16.21 -13.00
C LEU A 587 -10.81 16.03 -12.30
N PRO A 588 -10.86 15.29 -11.18
CA PRO A 588 -12.09 15.15 -10.44
C PRO A 588 -12.47 16.49 -9.78
N GLU A 589 -13.77 16.79 -9.70
CA GLU A 589 -14.27 17.89 -8.88
C GLU A 589 -13.72 17.81 -7.45
N PRO A 590 -13.38 18.96 -6.82
CA PRO A 590 -13.61 20.33 -7.30
C PRO A 590 -12.46 20.90 -8.15
N TYR A 591 -11.49 20.10 -8.57
CA TYR A 591 -10.27 20.58 -9.24
C TYR A 591 -10.47 20.81 -10.73
N TYR A 592 -9.86 21.87 -11.26
CA TYR A 592 -9.75 22.14 -12.69
C TYR A 592 -8.43 22.87 -13.01
N TYR A 593 -8.06 22.95 -14.29
CA TYR A 593 -6.89 23.71 -14.71
C TYR A 593 -7.27 25.02 -15.40
N GLY A 594 -6.50 26.08 -15.19
CA GLY A 594 -6.50 27.30 -15.98
C GLY A 594 -5.34 27.31 -16.96
N LEU A 595 -5.55 27.88 -18.14
CA LEU A 595 -4.52 28.04 -19.17
C LEU A 595 -3.95 29.46 -19.16
N LYS A 596 -2.63 29.58 -19.29
CA LYS A 596 -1.94 30.86 -19.38
C LYS A 596 -0.72 30.76 -20.28
N LEU A 597 -0.76 31.42 -21.44
CA LEU A 597 0.38 31.44 -22.37
C LEU A 597 1.50 32.33 -21.82
N PHE A 598 2.74 31.86 -21.88
CA PHE A 598 3.92 32.65 -21.57
C PHE A 598 5.10 32.27 -22.46
N THR A 599 6.11 33.14 -22.56
CA THR A 599 7.32 32.88 -23.34
C THR A 599 8.51 32.58 -22.44
N ASP A 600 9.14 31.42 -22.66
CA ASP A 600 10.49 31.13 -22.16
C ASP A 600 11.47 31.21 -23.32
N SER A 601 12.36 32.21 -23.25
CA SER A 601 13.36 32.50 -24.28
C SER A 601 12.72 32.77 -25.65
N ILE A 602 12.69 31.78 -26.54
CA ILE A 602 12.09 31.87 -27.88
C ILE A 602 10.85 30.98 -28.05
N GLN A 603 10.48 30.22 -27.01
CA GLN A 603 9.40 29.25 -27.08
C GLN A 603 8.18 29.78 -26.35
N THR A 604 7.03 29.76 -27.03
CA THR A 604 5.73 29.93 -26.39
C THR A 604 5.35 28.63 -25.69
N ILE A 605 4.93 28.74 -24.43
CA ILE A 605 4.54 27.64 -23.56
C ILE A 605 3.09 27.84 -23.14
N THR A 606 2.30 26.78 -23.24
CA THR A 606 0.95 26.73 -22.64
C THR A 606 1.09 26.42 -21.16
N GLY A 607 0.95 27.44 -20.31
CA GLY A 607 1.04 27.29 -18.86
C GLY A 607 -0.25 26.71 -18.26
N LEU A 608 -0.10 25.87 -17.23
CA LEU A 608 -1.19 25.30 -16.45
C LEU A 608 -1.17 25.83 -15.01
N GLU A 609 -2.33 26.21 -14.50
CA GLU A 609 -2.58 26.56 -13.09
C GLU A 609 -3.65 25.64 -12.51
N LEU A 610 -3.42 25.04 -11.35
CA LEU A 610 -4.43 24.26 -10.64
C LEU A 610 -5.36 25.18 -9.85
N LYS A 611 -6.67 25.03 -10.05
CA LYS A 611 -7.70 25.81 -9.38
C LYS A 611 -8.77 24.89 -8.80
N THR A 612 -9.56 25.41 -7.87
CA THR A 612 -10.74 24.73 -7.34
C THR A 612 -12.00 25.53 -7.61
N LEU A 613 -13.12 24.83 -7.84
CA LEU A 613 -14.43 25.45 -8.07
C LEU A 613 -14.94 26.24 -6.87
N ASP A 614 -14.49 25.88 -5.66
CA ASP A 614 -14.87 26.53 -4.40
C ASP A 614 -13.93 27.68 -3.98
N GLY A 615 -12.87 27.95 -4.73
CA GLY A 615 -11.87 28.98 -4.43
C GLY A 615 -10.91 28.64 -3.27
N SER A 616 -10.96 27.42 -2.74
CA SER A 616 -10.00 26.92 -1.76
C SER A 616 -8.59 26.73 -2.34
N THR A 617 -7.58 26.60 -1.47
CA THR A 617 -6.21 26.30 -1.93
C THR A 617 -6.13 24.82 -2.32
N PRO A 618 -5.72 24.48 -3.56
CA PRO A 618 -5.56 23.09 -3.96
C PRO A 618 -4.55 22.36 -3.08
N ASN A 619 -4.90 21.16 -2.62
CA ASN A 619 -4.00 20.29 -1.86
C ASN A 619 -3.31 19.21 -2.72
N LYS A 620 -3.54 19.25 -4.03
CA LYS A 620 -2.93 18.32 -5.00
C LYS A 620 -1.64 18.88 -5.55
N ILE A 621 -0.69 17.98 -5.78
CA ILE A 621 0.50 18.22 -6.60
C ILE A 621 0.33 17.33 -7.82
N ILE A 622 0.58 17.89 -9.00
CA ILE A 622 0.45 17.23 -10.30
C ILE A 622 1.75 17.42 -11.06
N LEU A 623 2.23 16.37 -11.72
CA LEU A 623 3.26 16.42 -12.76
C LEU A 623 2.73 15.76 -14.03
N GLY A 624 2.57 16.54 -15.09
CA GLY A 624 2.20 16.06 -16.42
C GLY A 624 3.38 16.05 -17.39
N ILE A 625 3.68 14.89 -17.98
CA ILE A 625 4.69 14.75 -19.03
C ILE A 625 4.17 13.90 -20.19
N THR A 626 4.79 13.98 -21.36
CA THR A 626 4.46 13.08 -22.47
C THR A 626 4.93 11.66 -22.19
N LYS A 627 4.35 10.66 -22.86
CA LYS A 627 4.81 9.26 -22.77
C LYS A 627 6.25 9.10 -23.24
N ALA A 628 6.69 9.86 -24.24
CA ALA A 628 8.06 9.82 -24.73
C ALA A 628 9.06 10.33 -23.68
N GLU A 629 8.74 11.43 -22.99
CA GLU A 629 9.52 11.94 -21.87
C GLU A 629 9.52 10.95 -20.70
N ASN A 630 8.37 10.36 -20.34
CA ASN A 630 8.34 9.36 -19.28
C ASN A 630 9.18 8.11 -19.62
N ASN A 631 9.22 7.71 -20.89
CA ASN A 631 10.05 6.58 -21.32
C ASN A 631 11.55 6.87 -21.18
N SER A 632 12.01 8.13 -21.36
CA SER A 632 13.41 8.48 -21.11
C SER A 632 13.74 8.45 -19.61
N ILE A 633 12.78 8.82 -18.74
CA ILE A 633 12.92 8.69 -17.28
C ILE A 633 12.92 7.21 -16.84
N LYS A 634 12.01 6.38 -17.39
CA LYS A 634 12.00 4.93 -17.14
C LYS A 634 13.32 4.25 -17.49
N ALA A 635 13.97 4.69 -18.56
CA ALA A 635 15.25 4.13 -19.01
C ALA A 635 16.40 4.35 -18.01
N LEU A 636 16.24 5.24 -17.02
CA LEU A 636 17.21 5.45 -15.94
C LEU A 636 17.14 4.36 -14.87
N ILE A 637 16.04 3.61 -14.79
CA ILE A 637 15.85 2.55 -13.79
C ILE A 637 16.57 1.29 -14.30
N THR A 638 17.79 1.08 -13.82
CA THR A 638 18.62 -0.10 -14.12
C THR A 638 18.47 -1.17 -13.05
N GLU A 639 18.98 -2.39 -13.29
CA GLU A 639 18.84 -3.55 -12.38
C GLU A 639 19.36 -3.29 -10.95
N GLY A 640 20.39 -2.45 -10.83
CA GLY A 640 21.00 -2.06 -9.55
C GLY A 640 20.24 -0.98 -8.78
N PHE A 641 19.27 -0.31 -9.40
CA PHE A 641 18.50 0.76 -8.76
C PHE A 641 17.24 0.22 -8.10
N LYS A 642 17.10 0.52 -6.81
CA LYS A 642 15.90 0.21 -6.01
C LYS A 642 15.19 1.49 -5.60
N ASN A 643 13.90 1.37 -5.34
CA ASN A 643 13.03 2.44 -4.83
C ASN A 643 13.17 3.80 -5.57
N PRO A 644 13.09 3.84 -6.91
CA PRO A 644 13.24 5.09 -7.65
C PRO A 644 12.08 6.05 -7.33
N ARG A 645 12.41 7.36 -7.25
CA ARG A 645 11.46 8.46 -7.04
C ARG A 645 11.73 9.56 -8.04
N LEU A 646 10.66 10.19 -8.55
CA LEU A 646 10.80 11.35 -9.44
C LEU A 646 11.39 12.52 -8.67
N PHE A 647 12.31 13.22 -9.32
CA PHE A 647 13.08 14.30 -8.70
C PHE A 647 13.08 15.54 -9.60
N LEU A 648 12.83 16.72 -9.02
CA LEU A 648 12.90 18.00 -9.73
C LEU A 648 14.16 18.76 -9.33
N ILE A 649 15.09 18.85 -10.28
CA ILE A 649 16.30 19.65 -10.12
C ILE A 649 15.95 21.10 -10.47
N ASP A 650 15.97 21.98 -9.47
CA ASP A 650 15.84 23.42 -9.69
C ASP A 650 17.03 23.93 -10.52
N LEU A 651 16.74 24.68 -11.58
CA LEU A 651 17.77 25.26 -12.44
C LEU A 651 18.35 26.56 -11.88
N PHE A 652 17.77 27.12 -10.82
CA PHE A 652 18.21 28.37 -10.20
C PHE A 652 18.39 28.18 -8.70
N GLU A 653 19.65 28.23 -8.23
CA GLU A 653 20.10 27.87 -6.88
C GLU A 653 19.45 28.65 -5.71
N ASP A 654 18.64 29.67 -5.99
CA ASP A 654 18.01 30.54 -5.00
C ASP A 654 16.49 30.32 -4.84
N GLY A 655 15.89 29.36 -5.58
CA GLY A 655 14.44 29.16 -5.59
C GLY A 655 13.65 30.34 -6.17
N ASN A 656 14.33 31.16 -6.99
CA ASN A 656 13.80 32.36 -7.61
C ASN A 656 12.85 32.02 -8.76
N GLU A 657 11.71 32.71 -8.80
CA GLU A 657 10.78 32.67 -9.91
C GLU A 657 11.36 33.42 -11.11
N LEU A 658 11.31 32.80 -12.28
CA LEU A 658 11.58 33.46 -13.55
C LEU A 658 10.39 34.33 -13.94
N LEU A 659 10.66 35.45 -14.59
CA LEU A 659 9.63 36.35 -15.10
C LEU A 659 9.66 36.34 -16.62
N SER A 660 8.54 35.96 -17.23
CA SER A 660 8.38 35.99 -18.68
C SER A 660 8.22 37.43 -19.21
N PRO A 661 8.41 37.69 -20.52
CA PRO A 661 8.11 38.98 -21.15
C PRO A 661 6.67 39.47 -20.92
N GLU A 662 5.73 38.54 -20.73
CA GLU A 662 4.33 38.81 -20.41
C GLU A 662 4.10 39.10 -18.91
N ASN A 663 5.16 39.24 -18.13
CA ASN A 663 5.13 39.46 -16.67
C ASN A 663 4.46 38.30 -15.91
N ILE A 664 4.72 37.08 -16.36
CA ILE A 664 4.24 35.84 -15.72
C ILE A 664 5.40 35.23 -14.94
N ALA A 665 5.21 35.10 -13.63
CA ALA A 665 6.14 34.37 -12.78
C ALA A 665 5.98 32.86 -13.02
N TYR A 666 7.09 32.16 -13.19
CA TYR A 666 7.12 30.71 -13.39
C TYR A 666 8.42 30.12 -12.84
N GLN A 667 8.41 28.81 -12.65
CA GLN A 667 9.59 28.04 -12.26
C GLN A 667 9.91 27.01 -13.32
N LYS A 668 11.18 26.63 -13.39
CA LYS A 668 11.69 25.72 -14.41
C LYS A 668 12.64 24.71 -13.79
N TYR A 669 12.39 23.43 -14.06
CA TYR A 669 13.08 22.30 -13.47
C TYR A 669 13.58 21.35 -14.56
N ARG A 670 14.65 20.60 -14.25
CA ARG A 670 15.00 19.37 -14.96
C ARG A 670 14.44 18.17 -14.20
N LEU A 671 13.76 17.28 -14.91
CA LEU A 671 13.24 16.04 -14.33
C LEU A 671 14.28 14.92 -14.38
N GLY A 672 14.48 14.24 -13.25
CA GLY A 672 15.31 13.06 -13.11
C GLY A 672 14.70 12.04 -12.14
N ILE A 673 15.51 11.09 -11.69
CA ILE A 673 15.16 10.18 -10.60
C ILE A 673 16.24 10.21 -9.53
N VAL A 674 15.84 10.00 -8.27
CA VAL A 674 16.77 9.54 -7.22
C VAL A 674 16.42 8.10 -6.90
N ALA A 675 17.42 7.23 -6.80
CA ALA A 675 17.25 5.81 -6.49
C ALA A 675 18.29 5.32 -5.48
N GLU A 676 17.99 4.22 -4.81
CA GLU A 676 18.93 3.48 -3.98
C GLU A 676 19.86 2.67 -4.90
N ASN A 677 21.17 2.90 -4.83
CA ASN A 677 22.14 2.08 -5.56
C ASN A 677 22.43 0.75 -4.82
N THR A 678 23.34 -0.06 -5.35
CA THR A 678 23.67 -1.37 -4.78
C THR A 678 24.17 -1.27 -3.34
N ASP A 679 24.95 -0.23 -3.02
CA ASP A 679 25.55 0.02 -1.72
C ASP A 679 24.56 0.67 -0.73
N GLY A 680 23.42 1.13 -1.22
CA GLY A 680 22.36 1.78 -0.45
C GLY A 680 22.49 3.29 -0.31
N ASN A 681 23.35 3.91 -1.10
CA ASN A 681 23.39 5.35 -1.22
C ASN A 681 22.28 5.84 -2.15
N LEU A 682 21.79 7.05 -1.88
CA LEU A 682 20.83 7.74 -2.73
C LEU A 682 21.57 8.48 -3.85
N GLU A 683 21.33 8.06 -5.10
CA GLU A 683 22.02 8.55 -6.29
C GLU A 683 21.03 9.25 -7.23
N LEU A 684 21.39 10.45 -7.69
CA LEU A 684 20.65 11.21 -8.71
C LEU A 684 21.03 10.73 -10.11
N ALA A 685 20.03 10.38 -10.92
CA ALA A 685 20.19 10.06 -12.34
C ALA A 685 19.33 10.96 -13.22
N THR A 686 19.90 11.45 -14.31
CA THR A 686 19.23 12.33 -15.28
C THR A 686 19.26 11.75 -16.69
N PRO A 687 18.20 11.97 -17.50
CA PRO A 687 18.19 11.53 -18.90
C PRO A 687 19.23 12.27 -19.74
N THR A 688 19.68 11.64 -20.84
CA THR A 688 20.63 12.27 -21.79
C THR A 688 20.05 13.53 -22.44
N LEU A 689 18.75 13.52 -22.71
CA LEU A 689 18.01 14.69 -23.16
C LEU A 689 17.14 15.18 -22.00
N ASP A 690 17.37 16.43 -21.61
CA ASP A 690 16.66 17.03 -20.49
C ASP A 690 15.15 17.10 -20.75
N VAL A 691 14.39 16.61 -19.77
CA VAL A 691 12.94 16.82 -19.71
C VAL A 691 12.71 18.06 -18.86
N MET A 692 12.33 19.16 -19.52
CA MET A 692 12.07 20.44 -18.87
C MET A 692 10.64 20.51 -18.37
N VAL A 693 10.49 20.82 -17.08
CA VAL A 693 9.20 20.93 -16.39
C VAL A 693 9.01 22.37 -15.92
N TYR A 694 7.82 22.90 -16.09
CA TYR A 694 7.43 24.25 -15.69
C TYR A 694 6.34 24.18 -14.61
N SER A 695 6.26 25.21 -13.76
CA SER A 695 5.12 25.43 -12.88
C SER A 695 4.85 26.93 -12.70
N LEU A 696 3.57 27.30 -12.65
CA LEU A 696 3.13 28.67 -12.38
C LEU A 696 2.72 28.88 -10.91
N ASP A 697 2.42 27.80 -10.19
CA ASP A 697 1.74 27.83 -8.89
C ASP A 697 2.33 26.85 -7.85
N ARG A 698 3.41 26.13 -8.19
CA ARG A 698 4.03 25.06 -7.37
C ARG A 698 3.08 23.88 -7.07
N LYS A 699 1.96 23.77 -7.79
CA LYS A 699 0.97 22.68 -7.64
C LYS A 699 0.83 21.90 -8.93
N TYR A 700 0.66 22.58 -10.06
CA TYR A 700 0.64 21.97 -11.39
C TYR A 700 2.02 22.12 -12.03
N HIS A 701 2.73 21.01 -12.15
CA HIS A 701 3.99 20.89 -12.86
C HIS A 701 3.73 20.21 -14.21
N PHE A 702 4.34 20.70 -15.28
CA PHE A 702 4.07 20.18 -16.62
C PHE A 702 5.26 20.36 -17.57
N SER A 703 5.48 19.42 -18.49
CA SER A 703 6.33 19.66 -19.65
C SER A 703 5.58 20.44 -20.74
N LYS A 704 6.32 21.07 -21.63
CA LYS A 704 5.74 21.76 -22.80
C LYS A 704 4.89 20.80 -23.65
N GLY A 705 5.41 19.61 -23.94
CA GLY A 705 4.71 18.65 -24.79
C GLY A 705 3.42 18.11 -24.15
N TYR A 706 3.33 18.10 -22.82
CA TYR A 706 2.12 17.73 -22.10
C TYR A 706 1.01 18.80 -22.20
N SER A 707 1.38 20.08 -22.08
CA SER A 707 0.43 21.18 -21.98
C SER A 707 0.01 21.80 -23.32
N GLU A 708 0.79 21.57 -24.39
CA GLU A 708 0.58 22.17 -25.72
C GLU A 708 -0.82 21.96 -26.29
N TYR A 709 -1.41 20.79 -26.05
CA TYR A 709 -2.72 20.38 -26.59
C TYR A 709 -3.84 20.33 -25.54
N MET A 710 -3.65 20.95 -24.37
CA MET A 710 -4.71 21.04 -23.36
C MET A 710 -5.85 21.93 -23.89
N PRO A 711 -7.11 21.44 -23.93
CA PRO A 711 -8.23 22.22 -24.42
C PRO A 711 -8.63 23.32 -23.44
N ASP A 712 -9.21 24.39 -23.96
CA ASP A 712 -9.91 25.35 -23.12
C ASP A 712 -11.11 24.67 -22.44
N LEU A 713 -11.24 24.85 -21.12
CA LEU A 713 -12.41 24.40 -20.38
C LEU A 713 -13.54 25.44 -20.53
N ASP A 714 -14.66 25.04 -21.14
CA ASP A 714 -15.86 25.88 -21.23
C ASP A 714 -16.71 25.75 -19.95
N PHE A 715 -16.64 26.75 -19.07
CA PHE A 715 -17.48 26.82 -17.87
C PHE A 715 -18.86 27.44 -18.18
N SER A 716 -19.52 27.01 -19.26
CA SER A 716 -20.87 27.47 -19.60
C SER A 716 -21.95 26.75 -18.76
N THR A 717 -21.93 26.88 -17.44
CA THR A 717 -23.08 26.51 -16.59
C THR A 717 -23.32 27.57 -15.51
N ASN A 718 -24.58 28.03 -15.44
CA ASN A 718 -25.08 29.06 -14.54
C ASN A 718 -24.88 28.68 -13.06
N TYR A 719 -23.79 29.14 -12.44
CA TYR A 719 -23.76 29.27 -10.99
C TYR A 719 -24.46 30.59 -10.64
N PHE A 720 -25.67 30.48 -10.08
CA PHE A 720 -26.31 31.62 -9.44
C PHE A 720 -25.35 32.17 -8.37
N ASN A 721 -24.85 33.39 -8.60
CA ASN A 721 -24.29 34.23 -7.55
C ASN A 721 -25.39 34.49 -6.50
N ILE A 722 -25.58 33.58 -5.55
CA ILE A 722 -26.25 33.92 -4.30
C ILE A 722 -25.17 34.54 -3.41
N ASN A 723 -24.97 35.84 -3.59
CA ASN A 723 -24.60 36.79 -2.54
C ASN A 723 -24.46 38.19 -3.16
N THR A 724 -25.59 38.75 -3.60
CA THR A 724 -25.76 40.21 -3.54
C THR A 724 -26.44 40.51 -2.21
N VAL A 725 -25.69 41.17 -1.33
CA VAL A 725 -26.15 41.71 -0.05
C VAL A 725 -27.32 42.68 -0.27
N LEU A 726 -28.34 42.57 0.56
CA LEU A 726 -29.13 43.72 1.04
C LEU A 726 -29.11 43.71 2.57
#